data_AF-A0A7X7N6T8-F1
#
_entry.id   AF-A0A7X7N6T8-F1
#
_cell.length_a   1.000
_cell.length_b   1.000
_cell.length_c   1.000
_cell.angle_alpha   90.00
_cell.angle_beta   90.00
_cell.angle_gamma   90.00
#
_symmetry.space_group_name_H-M   'P 1'
#
loop_
_entity.id
_entity.type
_entity.pdbx_description
1 polymer ?
#
loop_
_entity_poly.entity_id
_entity_poly.type
_entity_poly.pdbx_seq_one_letter_code
_entity_poly.pdbx_strand_id
1 'polypeptide(L)'
;MCDECFATFKELTNQELECSTVGCDGKWTWNRHAQLEAMKHAKDGKPVPPRGLCPKCREAMQAVEAKTMPCRFKGCKGTWTWSAKDQIASGGKQPPPRLCDECFNLLRPLKDDYIPCRIKDCVNSVLWTRYQQLEHIKSGKSLDNPPKRMCDECFKVFTSLKNEEKECKINGCKGTWTLTAYEQLEVIRNTPEGQEPEMPARMCKKCFDFYTEAKDIERPCMNKGCDNKWTWTRSMQLGAHIHGNSRPRERLCDECVKAFMDLKDEERPCSAQGCNGTWIYRVHEQIRNKCKLREEPKKRCPACQDFLANHQTEELTCESCGTAFKWSVHEQLDVHLGTSTKPKLCSDCVGKELDDKIPTQEMRFVNRPIIHIPSAGPWNSDEAIRNRPERMTQSRIDAIGDSQIKIICIGDELTLSQQDVAKAWPTLLENSLQERFKSKGILTVLNAAIKDSGIKQAINRFERDIKPFNPDLIVFSFAWNDAKITNLKTLDEEAQNTKLAEIATAIKDFAELCKNTPAKLLCWLPNPIYAQDCKEGRFDAEQFRTWAENQDKFFEKVLSTTRQACNKLGIVLVDASSMFKIEGEQTAKKWMASWYQHNEQGAKLIANWIEQAIVTNKLIDPEKFEDIPEPKPEPEPVEAEKTQAAKEPAEEPAVEESIPEPAAEPISEPVAEPIPEPVEEPTSEEQESQQ
;
A
#
# COMPACT_ATOMS: atom_id res chain seq x y z
N MET A 1 90.48 -44.70 -27.06
CA MET A 1 91.25 -44.00 -26.01
C MET A 1 92.36 -43.24 -26.73
N CYS A 2 92.49 -41.91 -26.56
CA CYS A 2 93.60 -41.17 -27.18
C CYS A 2 94.93 -41.47 -26.46
N ASP A 3 96.06 -41.10 -27.07
CA ASP A 3 97.40 -41.42 -26.57
C ASP A 3 97.64 -40.90 -25.15
N GLU A 4 97.13 -39.71 -24.83
CA GLU A 4 97.22 -39.11 -23.50
C GLU A 4 96.39 -39.88 -22.45
N CYS A 5 95.17 -40.29 -22.82
CA CYS A 5 94.34 -41.15 -21.95
C CYS A 5 94.99 -42.53 -21.75
N PHE A 6 95.66 -43.06 -22.78
CA PHE A 6 96.33 -44.36 -22.72
C PHE A 6 97.61 -44.31 -21.88
N ALA A 7 98.37 -43.20 -21.94
CA ALA A 7 99.49 -42.96 -21.04
C ALA A 7 99.02 -42.90 -19.58
N THR A 8 97.97 -42.12 -19.29
CA THR A 8 97.37 -42.04 -17.94
C THR A 8 96.85 -43.40 -17.46
N PHE A 9 96.17 -44.16 -18.33
CA PHE A 9 95.64 -45.49 -18.00
C PHE A 9 96.72 -46.49 -17.59
N LYS A 10 97.95 -46.38 -18.14
CA LYS A 10 99.08 -47.23 -17.77
C LYS A 10 99.62 -46.93 -16.37
N GLU A 11 99.52 -45.68 -15.93
CA GLU A 11 100.01 -45.23 -14.62
C GLU A 11 99.01 -45.51 -13.49
N LEU A 12 97.72 -45.63 -13.80
CA LEU A 12 96.71 -45.99 -12.82
C LEU A 12 96.92 -47.43 -12.31
N THR A 13 96.48 -47.69 -11.08
CA THR A 13 96.38 -49.03 -10.48
C THR A 13 94.97 -49.20 -9.89
N ASN A 14 94.47 -50.43 -9.85
CA ASN A 14 93.17 -50.69 -9.22
C ASN A 14 93.23 -50.30 -7.73
N GLN A 15 92.22 -49.57 -7.26
CA GLN A 15 92.13 -49.17 -5.85
C GLN A 15 91.04 -49.98 -5.15
N GLU A 16 91.34 -50.48 -3.95
CA GLU A 16 90.36 -51.18 -3.09
C GLU A 16 89.73 -50.20 -2.10
N LEU A 17 88.42 -50.03 -2.18
CA LEU A 17 87.66 -49.08 -1.37
C LEU A 17 86.65 -49.79 -0.47
N GLU A 18 86.30 -49.18 0.65
CA GLU A 18 85.35 -49.74 1.61
C GLU A 18 83.92 -49.84 1.03
N CYS A 19 83.20 -50.90 1.42
CA CYS A 19 81.80 -51.09 1.07
C CYS A 19 80.93 -50.00 1.72
N SER A 20 79.99 -49.46 0.94
CA SER A 20 79.06 -48.45 1.43
C SER A 20 77.95 -48.97 2.35
N THR A 21 77.85 -50.29 2.58
CA THR A 21 76.83 -50.88 3.46
C THR A 21 77.26 -50.72 4.93
N VAL A 22 76.38 -50.16 5.76
CA VAL A 22 76.63 -49.96 7.19
C VAL A 22 76.88 -51.31 7.88
N GLY A 23 78.05 -51.48 8.49
CA GLY A 23 78.45 -52.71 9.17
C GLY A 23 79.09 -53.78 8.28
N CYS A 24 79.40 -53.48 7.01
CA CYS A 24 80.18 -54.36 6.13
C CYS A 24 81.63 -53.88 6.04
N ASP A 25 82.57 -54.78 6.32
CA ASP A 25 84.02 -54.60 6.22
C ASP A 25 84.59 -55.01 4.84
N GLY A 26 83.72 -55.42 3.91
CA GLY A 26 84.10 -55.84 2.57
C GLY A 26 84.66 -54.68 1.74
N LYS A 27 85.56 -54.99 0.81
CA LYS A 27 86.14 -54.03 -0.14
C LYS A 27 85.63 -54.25 -1.55
N TRP A 28 85.70 -53.22 -2.37
CA TRP A 28 85.37 -53.29 -3.79
C TRP A 28 86.45 -52.57 -4.62
N THR A 29 86.68 -53.12 -5.80
CA THR A 29 87.71 -52.64 -6.71
C THR A 29 87.19 -51.48 -7.56
N TRP A 30 87.74 -50.29 -7.36
CA TRP A 30 87.66 -49.19 -8.31
C TRP A 30 88.73 -49.41 -9.38
N ASN A 31 88.33 -49.94 -10.53
CA ASN A 31 89.27 -50.32 -11.57
C ASN A 31 89.86 -49.10 -12.29
N ARG A 32 91.03 -49.28 -12.93
CA ARG A 32 91.75 -48.22 -13.66
C ARG A 32 90.91 -47.52 -14.73
N HIS A 33 89.99 -48.24 -15.36
CA HIS A 33 89.12 -47.67 -16.39
C HIS A 33 88.10 -46.70 -15.79
N ALA A 34 87.42 -47.12 -14.72
CA ALA A 34 86.46 -46.28 -13.99
C ALA A 34 87.14 -45.10 -13.28
N GLN A 35 88.39 -45.26 -12.85
CA GLN A 35 89.21 -44.15 -12.36
C GLN A 35 89.51 -43.14 -13.48
N LEU A 36 89.91 -43.60 -14.66
CA LEU A 36 90.16 -42.74 -15.81
C LEU A 36 88.91 -41.99 -16.27
N GLU A 37 87.75 -42.66 -16.30
CA GLU A 37 86.45 -42.02 -16.59
C GLU A 37 86.12 -40.93 -15.57
N ALA A 38 86.25 -41.25 -14.27
CA ALA A 38 86.03 -40.27 -13.20
C ALA A 38 86.99 -39.07 -13.30
N MET A 39 88.25 -39.29 -13.70
CA MET A 39 89.23 -38.21 -13.92
C MET A 39 88.83 -37.28 -15.08
N LYS A 40 88.27 -37.82 -16.17
CA LYS A 40 87.81 -37.01 -17.31
C LYS A 40 86.53 -36.23 -17.00
N HIS A 41 85.72 -36.71 -16.05
CA HIS A 41 84.51 -36.03 -15.61
C HIS A 41 84.69 -35.13 -14.37
N ALA A 42 85.87 -35.13 -13.74
CA ALA A 42 86.16 -34.30 -12.57
C ALA A 42 86.52 -32.85 -12.98
N LYS A 43 85.77 -31.86 -12.47
CA LYS A 43 85.99 -30.43 -12.78
C LYS A 43 87.30 -29.85 -12.22
N ASP A 44 87.84 -30.43 -11.14
CA ASP A 44 89.00 -29.90 -10.40
C ASP A 44 90.25 -30.79 -10.48
N GLY A 45 90.30 -31.73 -11.43
CA GLY A 45 91.47 -32.60 -11.66
C GLY A 45 91.73 -33.67 -10.60
N LYS A 46 90.91 -33.76 -9.53
CA LYS A 46 90.96 -34.84 -8.53
C LYS A 46 89.68 -35.67 -8.57
N PRO A 47 89.73 -36.95 -8.97
CA PRO A 47 88.54 -37.81 -8.99
C PRO A 47 88.17 -38.23 -7.55
N VAL A 48 86.91 -38.03 -7.17
CA VAL A 48 86.38 -38.56 -5.91
C VAL A 48 85.82 -39.97 -6.17
N PRO A 49 86.23 -40.98 -5.40
CA PRO A 49 85.71 -42.34 -5.59
C PRO A 49 84.19 -42.41 -5.30
N PRO A 50 83.40 -43.12 -6.12
CA PRO A 50 81.98 -43.29 -5.87
C PRO A 50 81.72 -44.21 -4.67
N ARG A 51 80.52 -44.13 -4.07
CA ARG A 51 80.11 -45.09 -3.04
C ARG A 51 79.72 -46.42 -3.71
N GLY A 52 80.62 -47.40 -3.69
CA GLY A 52 80.39 -48.74 -4.24
C GLY A 52 79.99 -49.78 -3.20
N LEU A 53 79.53 -50.94 -3.69
CA LEU A 53 79.26 -52.13 -2.89
C LEU A 53 80.29 -53.21 -3.21
N CYS A 54 80.75 -53.94 -2.18
CA CYS A 54 81.55 -55.15 -2.36
C CYS A 54 80.77 -56.22 -3.15
N PRO A 55 81.45 -57.17 -3.80
CA PRO A 55 80.79 -58.20 -4.60
C PRO A 55 79.67 -58.93 -3.85
N LYS A 56 79.92 -59.30 -2.58
CA LYS A 56 78.92 -59.95 -1.71
C LYS A 56 77.68 -59.08 -1.46
N CYS A 57 77.86 -57.80 -1.14
CA CYS A 57 76.74 -56.88 -0.93
C CYS A 57 76.02 -56.53 -2.25
N ARG A 58 76.72 -56.56 -3.38
CA ARG A 58 76.14 -56.35 -4.70
C ARG A 58 75.27 -57.53 -5.11
N GLU A 59 75.74 -58.75 -4.90
CA GLU A 59 74.95 -59.98 -5.09
C GLU A 59 73.75 -60.02 -4.14
N ALA A 60 73.94 -59.66 -2.87
CA ALA A 60 72.83 -59.54 -1.91
C ALA A 60 71.80 -58.48 -2.35
N MET A 61 72.24 -57.35 -2.92
CA MET A 61 71.34 -56.33 -3.46
C MET A 61 70.58 -56.81 -4.70
N GLN A 62 71.21 -57.61 -5.56
CA GLN A 62 70.54 -58.23 -6.71
C GLN A 62 69.56 -59.33 -6.30
N ALA A 63 69.78 -59.97 -5.16
CA ALA A 63 68.91 -61.01 -4.61
C ALA A 63 67.70 -60.48 -3.82
N VAL A 64 67.69 -59.19 -3.43
CA VAL A 64 66.57 -58.58 -2.69
C VAL A 64 65.61 -57.90 -3.67
N GLU A 65 64.42 -58.47 -3.83
CA GLU A 65 63.35 -57.85 -4.62
C GLU A 65 62.74 -56.65 -3.87
N ALA A 66 62.39 -55.60 -4.63
CA ALA A 66 61.67 -54.47 -4.08
C ALA A 66 60.27 -54.89 -3.62
N LYS A 67 59.88 -54.51 -2.40
CA LYS A 67 58.57 -54.86 -1.83
C LYS A 67 57.61 -53.68 -1.91
N THR A 68 56.34 -53.97 -2.23
CA THR A 68 55.27 -52.98 -2.23
C THR A 68 54.62 -52.93 -0.85
N MET A 69 54.64 -51.76 -0.20
CA MET A 69 54.11 -51.55 1.15
C MET A 69 52.88 -50.63 1.12
N PRO A 70 51.91 -50.80 2.04
CA PRO A 70 50.74 -49.94 2.10
C PRO A 70 51.09 -48.53 2.60
N CYS A 71 50.32 -47.54 2.14
CA CYS A 71 50.39 -46.18 2.63
C CYS A 71 50.01 -46.12 4.12
N ARG A 72 50.77 -45.35 4.91
CA ARG A 72 50.47 -45.06 6.33
C ARG A 72 49.14 -44.34 6.53
N PHE A 73 48.67 -43.58 5.54
CA PHE A 73 47.46 -42.78 5.67
C PHE A 73 46.21 -43.67 5.79
N LYS A 74 45.47 -43.54 6.89
CA LYS A 74 44.30 -44.38 7.18
C LYS A 74 43.26 -44.24 6.07
N GLY A 75 42.86 -45.37 5.47
CA GLY A 75 41.89 -45.39 4.37
C GLY A 75 42.47 -45.17 2.97
N CYS A 76 43.77 -44.87 2.84
CA CYS A 76 44.43 -44.82 1.53
C CYS A 76 44.74 -46.23 1.01
N LYS A 77 44.31 -46.53 -0.22
CA LYS A 77 44.64 -47.79 -0.91
C LYS A 77 45.98 -47.75 -1.66
N GLY A 78 46.65 -46.61 -1.65
CA GLY A 78 47.93 -46.41 -2.33
C GLY A 78 49.07 -47.18 -1.66
N THR A 79 50.12 -47.43 -2.42
CA THR A 79 51.30 -48.17 -1.97
C THR A 79 52.58 -47.38 -2.26
N TRP A 80 53.67 -47.72 -1.58
CA TRP A 80 55.01 -47.21 -1.86
C TRP A 80 56.01 -48.36 -1.96
N THR A 81 57.11 -48.11 -2.66
CA THR A 81 58.13 -49.13 -2.93
C THR A 81 59.22 -49.11 -1.87
N TRP A 82 59.39 -50.21 -1.15
CA TRP A 82 60.53 -50.44 -0.27
C TRP A 82 61.68 -51.03 -1.07
N SER A 83 62.59 -50.16 -1.51
CA SER A 83 63.68 -50.53 -2.42
C SER A 83 64.64 -51.55 -1.79
N ALA A 84 65.30 -52.37 -2.62
CA ALA A 84 66.32 -53.33 -2.17
C ALA A 84 67.43 -52.66 -1.36
N LYS A 85 67.80 -51.43 -1.77
CA LYS A 85 68.77 -50.59 -1.07
C LYS A 85 68.29 -50.19 0.33
N ASP A 86 67.04 -49.77 0.46
CA ASP A 86 66.44 -49.39 1.77
C ASP A 86 66.24 -50.61 2.68
N GLN A 87 65.95 -51.79 2.10
CA GLN A 87 65.84 -53.05 2.82
C GLN A 87 67.18 -53.46 3.43
N ILE A 88 68.26 -53.43 2.64
CA ILE A 88 69.62 -53.73 3.12
C ILE A 88 70.08 -52.69 4.16
N ALA A 89 69.82 -51.40 3.91
CA ALA A 89 70.14 -50.33 4.86
C ALA A 89 69.37 -50.44 6.18
N SER A 90 68.17 -51.05 6.17
CA SER A 90 67.38 -51.26 7.39
C SER A 90 67.89 -52.40 8.29
N GLY A 91 68.84 -53.22 7.80
CA GLY A 91 69.44 -54.30 8.57
C GLY A 91 68.44 -55.36 9.05
N GLY A 92 67.40 -55.66 8.27
CA GLY A 92 66.37 -56.66 8.61
C GLY A 92 65.24 -56.17 9.52
N LYS A 93 65.15 -54.86 9.78
CA LYS A 93 64.04 -54.26 10.55
C LYS A 93 62.75 -54.14 9.71
N GLN A 94 61.63 -53.98 10.41
CA GLN A 94 60.33 -53.73 9.79
C GLN A 94 60.36 -52.44 8.92
N PRO A 95 59.59 -52.39 7.83
CA PRO A 95 59.54 -51.23 6.96
C PRO A 95 59.00 -50.00 7.71
N PRO A 96 59.59 -48.81 7.51
CA PRO A 96 59.13 -47.59 8.16
C PRO A 96 57.73 -47.19 7.66
N PRO A 97 56.87 -46.60 8.52
CA PRO A 97 55.55 -46.15 8.10
C PRO A 97 55.68 -44.90 7.21
N ARG A 98 55.51 -45.07 5.90
CA ARG A 98 55.60 -43.99 4.88
C ARG A 98 54.27 -43.78 4.14
N LEU A 99 54.10 -42.58 3.59
CA LEU A 99 53.01 -42.26 2.67
C LEU A 99 53.31 -42.83 1.28
N CYS A 100 52.29 -43.16 0.50
CA CYS A 100 52.46 -43.38 -0.95
C CYS A 100 52.90 -42.08 -1.64
N ASP A 101 53.48 -42.20 -2.83
CA ASP A 101 54.00 -41.05 -3.59
C ASP A 101 52.92 -39.98 -3.80
N GLU A 102 51.69 -40.39 -4.10
CA GLU A 102 50.55 -39.49 -4.24
C GLU A 102 50.25 -38.71 -2.95
N CYS A 103 50.13 -39.40 -1.80
CA CYS A 103 49.85 -38.75 -0.52
C CYS A 103 51.03 -37.89 -0.05
N PHE A 104 52.27 -38.31 -0.32
CA PHE A 104 53.46 -37.53 0.00
C PHE A 104 53.53 -36.25 -0.82
N ASN A 105 53.27 -36.34 -2.13
CA ASN A 105 53.24 -35.19 -3.03
C ASN A 105 52.11 -34.22 -2.69
N LEU A 106 50.93 -34.72 -2.29
CA LEU A 106 49.82 -33.89 -1.82
C LEU A 106 50.10 -33.23 -0.47
N LEU A 107 50.78 -33.92 0.46
CA LEU A 107 51.09 -33.36 1.79
C LEU A 107 52.19 -32.29 1.74
N ARG A 108 53.15 -32.44 0.81
CA ARG A 108 54.33 -31.57 0.70
C ARG A 108 54.03 -30.07 0.61
N PRO A 109 53.07 -29.58 -0.19
CA PRO A 109 52.74 -28.15 -0.25
C PRO A 109 51.89 -27.65 0.93
N LEU A 110 51.26 -28.55 1.70
CA LEU A 110 50.34 -28.18 2.78
C LEU A 110 51.11 -27.68 4.01
N LYS A 111 50.56 -26.65 4.65
CA LYS A 111 51.07 -26.05 5.89
C LYS A 111 49.96 -26.04 6.92
N ASP A 112 50.34 -26.16 8.20
CA ASP A 112 49.36 -26.00 9.28
C ASP A 112 48.75 -24.60 9.21
N ASP A 113 47.43 -24.55 9.34
CA ASP A 113 46.65 -23.32 9.20
C ASP A 113 45.64 -23.20 10.35
N TYR A 114 45.06 -22.02 10.56
CA TYR A 114 44.06 -21.76 11.57
C TYR A 114 42.72 -21.45 10.92
N ILE A 115 41.70 -22.24 11.23
CA ILE A 115 40.34 -22.03 10.75
C ILE A 115 39.49 -21.38 11.85
N PRO A 116 38.54 -20.50 11.51
CA PRO A 116 37.70 -19.86 12.52
C PRO A 116 36.83 -20.89 13.25
N CYS A 117 36.54 -20.63 14.52
CA CYS A 117 35.58 -21.42 15.27
C CYS A 117 34.19 -21.36 14.61
N ARG A 118 33.47 -22.48 14.62
CA ARG A 118 32.12 -22.60 14.07
C ARG A 118 31.08 -21.77 14.84
N ILE A 119 31.32 -21.49 16.12
CA ILE A 119 30.41 -20.70 16.96
C ILE A 119 30.40 -19.26 16.46
N LYS A 120 29.20 -18.73 16.20
CA LYS A 120 29.01 -17.35 15.75
C LYS A 120 29.70 -16.39 16.74
N ASP A 121 30.39 -15.38 16.20
CA ASP A 121 31.07 -14.32 16.97
C ASP A 121 32.21 -14.79 17.91
N CYS A 122 32.62 -16.05 17.84
CA CYS A 122 33.79 -16.55 18.57
C CYS A 122 35.09 -16.15 17.86
N VAL A 123 35.94 -15.38 18.54
CA VAL A 123 37.23 -14.91 18.03
C VAL A 123 38.32 -15.99 17.96
N ASN A 124 38.08 -17.14 18.59
CA ASN A 124 39.07 -18.22 18.67
C ASN A 124 39.13 -19.01 17.35
N SER A 125 40.30 -19.58 17.08
CA SER A 125 40.55 -20.42 15.91
C SER A 125 40.95 -21.84 16.31
N VAL A 126 40.84 -22.76 15.34
CA VAL A 126 41.18 -24.17 15.48
C VAL A 126 42.37 -24.47 14.59
N LEU A 127 43.40 -25.14 15.15
CA LEU A 127 44.53 -25.61 14.37
C LEU A 127 44.08 -26.70 13.38
N TRP A 128 44.17 -26.38 12.09
CA TRP A 128 43.94 -27.29 10.98
C TRP A 128 45.26 -27.79 10.43
N THR A 129 45.71 -28.93 10.95
CA THR A 129 47.01 -29.50 10.59
C THR A 129 47.05 -29.95 9.13
N ARG A 130 48.22 -29.93 8.49
CA ARG A 130 48.44 -30.43 7.13
C ARG A 130 47.97 -31.87 6.89
N TYR A 131 47.96 -32.71 7.93
CA TYR A 131 47.44 -34.08 7.86
C TYR A 131 45.90 -34.12 7.80
N GLN A 132 45.23 -33.23 8.54
CA GLN A 132 43.77 -33.07 8.47
C GLN A 132 43.34 -32.41 7.15
N GLN A 133 44.17 -31.53 6.59
CA GLN A 133 43.97 -31.00 5.23
C GLN A 133 44.08 -32.10 4.17
N LEU A 134 45.08 -32.98 4.27
CA LEU A 134 45.21 -34.14 3.39
C LEU A 134 43.98 -35.07 3.48
N GLU A 135 43.45 -35.29 4.70
CA GLU A 135 42.21 -36.04 4.91
C GLU A 135 41.01 -35.39 4.22
N HIS A 136 40.90 -34.06 4.32
CA HIS A 136 39.86 -33.28 3.68
C HIS A 136 39.91 -33.42 2.15
N ILE A 137 41.09 -33.28 1.55
CA ILE A 137 41.32 -33.47 0.11
C ILE A 137 40.98 -34.92 -0.31
N LYS A 138 41.43 -35.92 0.45
CA LYS A 138 41.14 -37.33 0.17
C LYS A 138 39.65 -37.68 0.33
N SER A 139 38.89 -36.88 1.07
CA SER A 139 37.42 -36.99 1.13
C SER A 139 36.70 -36.32 -0.06
N GLY A 140 37.44 -35.79 -1.04
CA GLY A 140 36.90 -35.13 -2.24
C GLY A 140 36.53 -33.67 -2.04
N LYS A 141 37.00 -33.02 -0.97
CA LYS A 141 36.64 -31.64 -0.62
C LYS A 141 37.81 -30.68 -0.85
N SER A 142 37.50 -29.46 -1.31
CA SER A 142 38.51 -28.41 -1.56
C SER A 142 39.02 -27.77 -0.26
N LEU A 143 40.25 -27.27 -0.28
CA LEU A 143 40.81 -26.48 0.82
C LEU A 143 40.12 -25.13 1.00
N ASP A 144 39.47 -24.60 -0.05
CA ASP A 144 38.73 -23.33 -0.01
C ASP A 144 37.48 -23.40 0.87
N ASN A 145 37.02 -24.61 1.22
CA ASN A 145 35.87 -24.82 2.08
C ASN A 145 36.25 -25.64 3.33
N PRO A 146 36.97 -25.03 4.28
CA PRO A 146 37.45 -25.73 5.47
C PRO A 146 36.30 -26.30 6.31
N PRO A 147 36.52 -27.41 7.03
CA PRO A 147 35.50 -27.99 7.89
C PRO A 147 35.13 -27.05 9.04
N LYS A 148 33.83 -26.84 9.29
CA LYS A 148 33.37 -26.06 10.45
C LYS A 148 33.66 -26.81 11.75
N ARG A 149 34.63 -26.35 12.54
CA ARG A 149 35.08 -26.97 13.82
C ARG A 149 34.93 -26.02 14.99
N MET A 150 34.74 -26.55 16.19
CA MET A 150 34.69 -25.79 17.44
C MET A 150 36.09 -25.68 18.05
N CYS A 151 36.44 -24.53 18.63
CA CYS A 151 37.68 -24.36 19.38
C CYS A 151 37.64 -25.12 20.71
N ASP A 152 38.81 -25.38 21.29
CA ASP A 152 38.93 -26.18 22.52
C ASP A 152 38.15 -25.58 23.69
N GLU A 153 38.09 -24.27 23.80
CA GLU A 153 37.32 -23.61 24.86
C GLU A 153 35.82 -23.77 24.69
N CYS A 154 35.30 -23.51 23.48
CA CYS A 154 33.89 -23.72 23.18
C CYS A 154 33.51 -25.19 23.33
N PHE A 155 34.40 -26.12 22.95
CA PHE A 155 34.16 -27.55 23.09
C PHE A 155 34.05 -27.97 24.56
N LYS A 156 34.91 -27.45 25.44
CA LYS A 156 34.81 -27.70 26.89
C LYS A 156 33.46 -27.25 27.45
N VAL A 157 33.01 -26.04 27.11
CA VAL A 157 31.70 -25.54 27.56
C VAL A 157 30.58 -26.39 26.96
N PHE A 158 30.63 -26.69 25.65
CA PHE A 158 29.64 -27.52 24.96
C PHE A 158 29.43 -28.88 25.63
N THR A 159 30.51 -29.54 26.06
CA THR A 159 30.42 -30.86 26.72
C THR A 159 29.72 -30.83 28.07
N SER A 160 29.61 -29.66 28.71
CA SER A 160 28.89 -29.48 29.97
C SER A 160 27.40 -29.16 29.78
N LEU A 161 27.00 -28.74 28.58
CA LEU A 161 25.64 -28.34 28.26
C LEU A 161 24.81 -29.54 27.79
N LYS A 162 23.51 -29.52 28.07
CA LYS A 162 22.55 -30.54 27.64
C LYS A 162 21.32 -29.86 27.08
N ASN A 163 20.61 -30.54 26.19
CA ASN A 163 19.35 -30.01 25.67
C ASN A 163 18.34 -29.84 26.81
N GLU A 164 17.71 -28.68 26.87
CA GLU A 164 16.69 -28.34 27.86
C GLU A 164 15.33 -28.18 27.16
N GLU A 165 14.26 -28.64 27.80
CA GLU A 165 12.89 -28.34 27.35
C GLU A 165 12.43 -27.05 28.02
N LYS A 166 12.12 -26.03 27.22
CA LYS A 166 11.61 -24.73 27.67
C LYS A 166 10.14 -24.60 27.31
N GLU A 167 9.41 -23.83 28.11
CA GLU A 167 8.00 -23.54 27.85
C GLU A 167 7.83 -22.65 26.60
N CYS A 168 6.70 -22.82 25.92
CA CYS A 168 6.33 -21.99 24.78
C CYS A 168 6.16 -20.53 25.22
N LYS A 169 6.69 -19.59 24.43
CA LYS A 169 6.51 -18.14 24.62
C LYS A 169 5.04 -17.69 24.63
N ILE A 170 4.13 -18.47 24.04
CA ILE A 170 2.73 -18.05 23.91
C ILE A 170 1.96 -18.34 25.20
N ASN A 171 1.45 -17.27 25.81
CA ASN A 171 0.58 -17.33 26.98
C ASN A 171 -0.60 -18.30 26.77
N GLY A 172 -0.75 -19.26 27.67
CA GLY A 172 -1.79 -20.29 27.60
C GLY A 172 -1.43 -21.55 26.80
N CYS A 173 -0.29 -21.56 26.08
CA CYS A 173 0.19 -22.77 25.41
C CYS A 173 0.99 -23.66 26.38
N LYS A 174 0.61 -24.93 26.50
CA LYS A 174 1.32 -25.94 27.31
C LYS A 174 2.42 -26.70 26.53
N GLY A 175 2.74 -26.26 25.32
CA GLY A 175 3.78 -26.89 24.51
C GLY A 175 5.16 -26.51 25.00
N THR A 176 6.14 -27.36 24.71
CA THR A 176 7.56 -27.08 24.97
C THR A 176 8.33 -26.99 23.66
N TRP A 177 9.51 -26.38 23.72
CA TRP A 177 10.50 -26.42 22.66
C TRP A 177 11.86 -26.78 23.25
N THR A 178 12.67 -27.44 22.45
CA THR A 178 14.00 -27.87 22.87
C THR A 178 15.01 -26.77 22.62
N LEU A 179 15.59 -26.23 23.70
CA LEU A 179 16.75 -25.37 23.66
C LEU A 179 17.99 -26.26 23.57
N THR A 180 18.65 -26.27 22.42
CA THR A 180 19.79 -27.17 22.19
C THR A 180 21.04 -26.69 22.94
N ALA A 181 21.91 -27.63 23.33
CA ALA A 181 23.20 -27.31 23.95
C ALA A 181 24.08 -26.39 23.08
N TYR A 182 23.88 -26.42 21.76
CA TYR A 182 24.60 -25.57 20.81
C TYR A 182 24.11 -24.12 20.89
N GLU A 183 22.80 -23.89 20.95
CA GLU A 183 22.22 -22.56 21.10
C GLU A 183 22.52 -21.94 22.46
N GLN A 184 22.50 -22.75 23.52
CA GLN A 184 22.94 -22.32 24.86
C GLN A 184 24.37 -21.77 24.81
N LEU A 185 25.27 -22.47 24.10
CA LEU A 185 26.65 -22.04 23.95
C LEU A 185 26.79 -20.72 23.19
N GLU A 186 26.00 -20.51 22.13
CA GLU A 186 25.99 -19.25 21.38
C GLU A 186 25.53 -18.08 22.25
N VAL A 187 24.47 -18.26 23.04
CA VAL A 187 23.99 -17.22 23.99
C VAL A 187 25.07 -16.93 25.05
N ILE A 188 25.67 -17.96 25.65
CA ILE A 188 26.73 -17.80 26.67
C ILE A 188 27.93 -17.04 26.10
N ARG A 189 28.31 -17.29 24.85
CA ARG A 189 29.46 -16.61 24.21
C ARG A 189 29.17 -15.18 23.79
N ASN A 190 27.92 -14.88 23.44
CA ASN A 190 27.49 -13.53 23.08
C ASN A 190 27.13 -12.67 24.30
N THR A 191 27.04 -13.26 25.49
CA THR A 191 26.78 -12.52 26.72
C THR A 191 28.07 -11.87 27.23
N PRO A 192 28.09 -10.54 27.45
CA PRO A 192 29.25 -9.84 28.01
C PRO A 192 29.66 -10.37 29.40
N GLU A 193 30.94 -10.28 29.70
CA GLU A 193 31.50 -10.76 30.97
C GLU A 193 30.86 -10.04 32.17
N GLY A 194 30.19 -10.80 33.05
CA GLY A 194 29.50 -10.29 34.23
C GLY A 194 27.98 -10.12 34.11
N GLN A 195 27.38 -10.40 32.94
CA GLN A 195 25.93 -10.45 32.76
C GLN A 195 25.40 -11.89 32.76
N GLU A 196 24.18 -12.08 33.25
CA GLU A 196 23.50 -13.37 33.20
C GLU A 196 22.92 -13.60 31.79
N PRO A 197 23.13 -14.78 31.17
CA PRO A 197 22.73 -15.01 29.79
C PRO A 197 21.20 -15.12 29.67
N GLU A 198 20.58 -14.20 28.94
CA GLU A 198 19.13 -14.22 28.68
C GLU A 198 18.81 -15.23 27.56
N MET A 199 18.15 -16.33 27.93
CA MET A 199 17.79 -17.38 26.99
C MET A 199 16.62 -16.97 26.11
N PRO A 200 16.64 -17.28 24.79
CA PRO A 200 15.63 -16.81 23.87
C PRO A 200 14.26 -17.43 24.19
N ALA A 201 13.21 -16.62 24.20
CA ALA A 201 11.83 -17.11 24.27
C ALA A 201 11.31 -17.47 22.87
N ARG A 202 10.96 -18.75 22.65
CA ARG A 202 10.47 -19.24 21.35
C ARG A 202 9.11 -19.93 21.45
N MET A 203 8.43 -20.03 20.31
CA MET A 203 7.19 -20.79 20.19
C MET A 203 7.50 -22.29 20.13
N CYS A 204 6.62 -23.13 20.67
CA CYS A 204 6.69 -24.58 20.43
C CYS A 204 6.44 -24.89 18.94
N LYS A 205 6.89 -26.07 18.50
CA LYS A 205 6.75 -26.50 17.09
C LYS A 205 5.32 -26.35 16.57
N LYS A 206 4.31 -26.73 17.35
CA LYS A 206 2.90 -26.61 16.94
C LYS A 206 2.44 -25.16 16.73
N CYS A 207 2.83 -24.26 17.63
CA CYS A 207 2.51 -22.84 17.52
C CYS A 207 3.23 -22.19 16.34
N PHE A 208 4.49 -22.56 16.12
CA PHE A 208 5.28 -22.07 14.99
C PHE A 208 4.74 -22.56 13.64
N ASP A 209 4.42 -23.85 13.54
CA ASP A 209 3.81 -24.45 12.35
C ASP A 209 2.49 -23.72 12.02
N PHE A 210 1.59 -23.56 13.01
CA PHE A 210 0.34 -22.81 12.83
C PHE A 210 0.58 -21.37 12.39
N TYR A 211 1.51 -20.65 13.04
CA TYR A 211 1.81 -19.26 12.72
C TYR A 211 2.35 -19.08 11.29
N THR A 212 3.14 -20.05 10.83
CA THR A 212 3.71 -20.06 9.47
C THR A 212 2.66 -20.39 8.41
N GLU A 213 1.75 -21.32 8.72
CA GLU A 213 0.66 -21.71 7.81
C GLU A 213 -0.47 -20.68 7.73
N ALA A 214 -0.77 -20.02 8.85
CA ALA A 214 -1.79 -18.99 8.91
C ALA A 214 -1.45 -17.82 7.99
N LYS A 215 -2.47 -17.14 7.47
CA LYS A 215 -2.35 -15.91 6.68
C LYS A 215 -3.23 -14.85 7.29
N ASP A 216 -2.88 -13.58 7.12
CA ASP A 216 -3.74 -12.50 7.59
C ASP A 216 -5.07 -12.50 6.81
N ILE A 217 -6.17 -12.36 7.54
CA ILE A 217 -7.53 -12.44 6.99
C ILE A 217 -8.25 -11.12 7.23
N GLU A 218 -8.71 -10.49 6.15
CA GLU A 218 -9.56 -9.32 6.22
C GLU A 218 -10.98 -9.66 6.66
N ARG A 219 -11.50 -8.94 7.67
CA ARG A 219 -12.84 -9.12 8.24
C ARG A 219 -13.62 -7.80 8.24
N PRO A 220 -14.94 -7.84 8.07
CA PRO A 220 -15.75 -6.62 8.10
C PRO A 220 -15.71 -5.96 9.49
N CYS A 221 -15.75 -4.63 9.50
CA CYS A 221 -15.91 -3.85 10.71
C CYS A 221 -17.21 -4.21 11.47
N MET A 222 -17.16 -4.20 12.80
CA MET A 222 -18.30 -4.40 13.69
C MET A 222 -19.42 -3.37 13.47
N ASN A 223 -19.08 -2.14 13.08
CA ASN A 223 -20.07 -1.10 12.83
C ASN A 223 -20.87 -1.40 11.57
N LYS A 224 -22.14 -1.76 11.74
CA LYS A 224 -23.08 -1.99 10.62
C LYS A 224 -23.20 -0.72 9.76
N GLY A 225 -22.80 -0.81 8.50
CA GLY A 225 -22.75 0.32 7.56
C GLY A 225 -21.34 0.85 7.31
N CYS A 226 -20.33 0.40 8.05
CA CYS A 226 -18.94 0.66 7.72
C CYS A 226 -18.45 -0.39 6.72
N ASP A 227 -17.98 0.06 5.54
CA ASP A 227 -17.45 -0.83 4.50
C ASP A 227 -15.98 -1.20 4.72
N ASN A 228 -15.34 -0.57 5.71
CA ASN A 228 -13.95 -0.84 6.04
C ASN A 228 -13.79 -2.21 6.71
N LYS A 229 -12.57 -2.74 6.57
CA LYS A 229 -12.17 -4.03 7.09
C LYS A 229 -11.11 -3.86 8.16
N TRP A 230 -10.97 -4.88 9.00
CA TRP A 230 -9.89 -5.00 9.96
C TRP A 230 -9.16 -6.31 9.72
N THR A 231 -7.87 -6.30 9.98
CA THR A 231 -7.00 -7.44 9.72
C THR A 231 -6.97 -8.38 10.92
N TRP A 232 -7.47 -9.60 10.74
CA TRP A 232 -7.31 -10.67 11.72
C TRP A 232 -5.93 -11.30 11.54
N THR A 233 -4.94 -10.77 12.27
CA THR A 233 -3.54 -11.15 12.10
C THR A 233 -3.26 -12.59 12.51
N ARG A 234 -2.21 -13.19 11.94
CA ARG A 234 -1.74 -14.54 12.30
C ARG A 234 -1.51 -14.71 13.80
N SER A 235 -0.99 -13.69 14.49
CA SER A 235 -0.81 -13.69 15.95
C SER A 235 -2.15 -13.78 16.70
N MET A 236 -3.15 -13.01 16.27
CA MET A 236 -4.50 -13.07 16.85
C MET A 236 -5.19 -14.41 16.58
N GLN A 237 -4.97 -14.99 15.40
CA GLN A 237 -5.47 -16.32 15.05
C GLN A 237 -4.83 -17.40 15.93
N LEU A 238 -3.53 -17.32 16.19
CA LEU A 238 -2.82 -18.25 17.07
C LEU A 238 -3.35 -18.16 18.51
N GLY A 239 -3.54 -16.96 19.03
CA GLY A 239 -4.17 -16.77 20.35
C GLY A 239 -5.59 -17.35 20.40
N ALA A 240 -6.41 -17.08 19.38
CA ALA A 240 -7.75 -17.65 19.26
C ALA A 240 -7.72 -19.20 19.24
N HIS A 241 -6.80 -19.78 18.46
CA HIS A 241 -6.63 -21.23 18.33
C HIS A 241 -6.27 -21.89 19.67
N ILE A 242 -5.36 -21.30 20.44
CA ILE A 242 -4.96 -21.81 21.77
C ILE A 242 -6.13 -21.78 22.75
N HIS A 243 -6.97 -20.75 22.68
CA HIS A 243 -8.18 -20.64 23.49
C HIS A 243 -9.41 -21.39 22.93
N GLY A 244 -9.24 -22.21 21.89
CA GLY A 244 -10.32 -23.01 21.30
C GLY A 244 -11.36 -22.22 20.51
N ASN A 245 -11.07 -20.96 20.16
CA ASN A 245 -11.95 -20.12 19.36
C ASN A 245 -11.66 -20.32 17.87
N SER A 246 -12.68 -20.74 17.11
CA SER A 246 -12.57 -20.94 15.66
C SER A 246 -12.91 -19.69 14.83
N ARG A 247 -13.41 -18.64 15.47
CA ARG A 247 -13.84 -17.39 14.81
C ARG A 247 -13.32 -16.17 15.56
N PRO A 248 -12.99 -15.08 14.85
CA PRO A 248 -12.64 -13.84 15.48
C PRO A 248 -13.85 -13.24 16.20
N ARG A 249 -13.58 -12.52 17.30
CA ARG A 249 -14.59 -11.61 17.88
C ARG A 249 -14.80 -10.43 16.93
N GLU A 250 -16.00 -9.86 16.92
CA GLU A 250 -16.29 -8.64 16.17
C GLU A 250 -15.40 -7.49 16.68
N ARG A 251 -14.77 -6.76 15.76
CA ARG A 251 -13.88 -5.63 16.07
C ARG A 251 -14.14 -4.45 15.14
N LEU A 252 -13.80 -3.27 15.62
CA LEU A 252 -13.78 -2.05 14.82
C LEU A 252 -12.58 -2.08 13.87
N CYS A 253 -12.72 -1.48 12.69
CA CYS A 253 -11.59 -1.16 11.82
C CYS A 253 -10.76 0.00 12.40
N ASP A 254 -9.53 0.15 11.91
CA ASP A 254 -8.59 1.16 12.41
C ASP A 254 -9.15 2.58 12.34
N GLU A 255 -9.89 2.91 11.26
CA GLU A 255 -10.56 4.20 11.15
C GLU A 255 -11.66 4.40 12.22
N CYS A 256 -12.43 3.35 12.54
CA CYS A 256 -13.44 3.42 13.58
C CYS A 256 -12.83 3.46 14.98
N VAL A 257 -11.70 2.78 15.21
CA VAL A 257 -10.94 2.87 16.48
C VAL A 257 -10.40 4.29 16.65
N LYS A 258 -9.79 4.85 15.60
CA LYS A 258 -9.29 6.21 15.61
C LYS A 258 -10.42 7.22 15.86
N ALA A 259 -11.54 7.09 15.15
CA ALA A 259 -12.72 7.93 15.40
C ALA A 259 -13.27 7.80 16.82
N PHE A 260 -13.18 6.60 17.43
CA PHE A 260 -13.59 6.39 18.81
C PHE A 260 -12.69 7.11 19.82
N MET A 261 -11.39 7.18 19.55
CA MET A 261 -10.42 7.91 20.39
C MET A 261 -10.49 9.43 20.18
N ASP A 262 -10.76 9.87 18.95
CA ASP A 262 -10.76 11.29 18.58
C ASP A 262 -12.06 12.01 18.97
N LEU A 263 -13.19 11.30 18.93
CA LEU A 263 -14.50 11.88 19.25
C LEU A 263 -14.76 11.88 20.76
N LYS A 264 -15.52 12.88 21.20
CA LYS A 264 -16.01 12.99 22.58
C LYS A 264 -17.53 13.05 22.57
N ASP A 265 -18.13 12.75 23.72
CA ASP A 265 -19.57 12.95 23.91
C ASP A 265 -19.90 14.44 23.76
N GLU A 266 -20.93 14.74 22.97
CA GLU A 266 -21.34 16.12 22.67
C GLU A 266 -22.73 16.41 23.24
N GLU A 267 -22.93 17.60 23.80
CA GLU A 267 -24.26 18.06 24.18
C GLU A 267 -24.97 18.70 22.99
N ARG A 268 -26.17 18.22 22.67
CA ARG A 268 -26.97 18.70 21.55
C ARG A 268 -28.33 19.24 22.03
N PRO A 269 -28.90 20.27 21.37
CA PRO A 269 -30.14 20.88 21.80
C PRO A 269 -31.33 19.93 21.65
N CYS A 270 -32.31 20.10 22.53
CA CYS A 270 -33.58 19.38 22.46
C CYS A 270 -34.34 19.69 21.17
N SER A 271 -34.94 18.67 20.57
CA SER A 271 -35.78 18.84 19.39
C SER A 271 -37.19 19.40 19.69
N ALA A 272 -37.58 19.55 20.95
CA ALA A 272 -38.89 20.10 21.31
C ALA A 272 -38.87 21.64 21.19
N GLN A 273 -39.89 22.22 20.58
CA GLN A 273 -39.98 23.67 20.39
C GLN A 273 -40.08 24.36 21.76
N GLY A 274 -39.30 25.43 21.96
CA GLY A 274 -39.25 26.20 23.22
C GLY A 274 -38.51 25.51 24.38
N CYS A 275 -37.96 24.31 24.18
CA CYS A 275 -37.14 23.66 25.19
C CYS A 275 -35.66 24.07 25.06
N ASN A 276 -35.06 24.53 26.15
CA ASN A 276 -33.63 24.87 26.24
C ASN A 276 -32.75 23.71 26.75
N GLY A 277 -33.34 22.54 26.99
CA GLY A 277 -32.61 21.37 27.48
C GLY A 277 -31.69 20.76 26.42
N THR A 278 -30.70 19.99 26.86
CA THR A 278 -29.76 19.26 26.00
C THR A 278 -29.87 17.75 26.18
N TRP A 279 -29.35 17.00 25.21
CA TRP A 279 -29.17 15.55 25.28
C TRP A 279 -27.75 15.18 24.84
N ILE A 280 -27.25 14.05 25.34
CA ILE A 280 -25.87 13.61 25.09
C ILE A 280 -25.81 12.77 23.82
N TYR A 281 -25.10 13.27 22.81
CA TYR A 281 -24.77 12.54 21.59
C TYR A 281 -23.50 11.74 21.79
N ARG A 282 -23.66 10.47 22.16
CA ARG A 282 -22.55 9.58 22.52
C ARG A 282 -21.67 9.23 21.32
N VAL A 283 -20.37 9.08 21.54
CA VAL A 283 -19.37 8.74 20.51
C VAL A 283 -19.78 7.53 19.66
N HIS A 284 -20.27 6.44 20.28
CA HIS A 284 -20.73 5.26 19.53
C HIS A 284 -21.91 5.54 18.58
N GLU A 285 -22.82 6.44 18.94
CA GLU A 285 -23.92 6.86 18.05
C GLU A 285 -23.40 7.76 16.93
N GLN A 286 -22.45 8.65 17.23
CA GLN A 286 -21.80 9.51 16.23
C GLN A 286 -21.14 8.70 15.13
N ILE A 287 -20.32 7.71 15.50
CA ILE A 287 -19.63 6.84 14.54
C ILE A 287 -20.64 6.03 13.74
N ARG A 288 -21.67 5.47 14.39
CA ARG A 288 -22.71 4.69 13.69
C ARG A 288 -23.47 5.52 12.66
N ASN A 289 -23.80 6.77 12.98
CA ASN A 289 -24.50 7.67 12.05
C ASN A 289 -23.58 8.07 10.89
N LYS A 290 -22.31 8.38 11.17
CA LYS A 290 -21.29 8.63 10.13
C LYS A 290 -21.14 7.43 9.19
N CYS A 291 -20.96 6.21 9.73
CA CYS A 291 -20.84 4.99 8.92
C CYS A 291 -22.07 4.76 8.03
N LYS A 292 -23.28 5.03 8.52
CA LYS A 292 -24.52 4.84 7.75
C LYS A 292 -24.91 6.04 6.87
N LEU A 293 -24.07 7.08 6.79
CA LEU A 293 -24.39 8.35 6.13
C LEU A 293 -25.75 8.90 6.58
N ARG A 294 -26.06 8.76 7.87
CA ARG A 294 -27.29 9.28 8.48
C ARG A 294 -27.05 10.67 9.01
N GLU A 295 -28.04 11.53 8.83
CA GLU A 295 -28.09 12.82 9.52
C GLU A 295 -28.12 12.63 11.04
N GLU A 296 -27.67 13.66 11.76
CA GLU A 296 -27.71 13.68 13.21
C GLU A 296 -29.14 13.52 13.73
N PRO A 297 -29.38 12.64 14.73
CA PRO A 297 -30.72 12.35 15.18
C PRO A 297 -31.27 13.53 15.98
N LYS A 298 -32.45 14.02 15.60
CA LYS A 298 -33.19 15.03 16.36
C LYS A 298 -33.87 14.35 17.56
N LYS A 299 -33.21 14.35 18.71
CA LYS A 299 -33.74 13.76 19.96
C LYS A 299 -34.24 14.83 20.94
N ARG A 300 -35.12 14.42 21.85
CA ARG A 300 -35.58 15.23 22.98
C ARG A 300 -34.64 15.06 24.18
N CYS A 301 -34.57 16.05 25.06
CA CYS A 301 -33.81 15.93 26.30
C CYS A 301 -34.49 14.92 27.25
N PRO A 302 -33.77 14.39 28.26
CA PRO A 302 -34.33 13.44 29.22
C PRO A 302 -35.63 13.94 29.85
N ALA A 303 -35.68 15.20 30.30
CA ALA A 303 -36.87 15.79 30.91
C ALA A 303 -38.11 15.77 29.98
N CYS A 304 -37.94 16.12 28.70
CA CYS A 304 -39.04 16.07 27.72
C CYS A 304 -39.44 14.63 27.38
N GLN A 305 -38.50 13.68 27.37
CA GLN A 305 -38.83 12.26 27.20
C GLN A 305 -39.61 11.72 28.40
N ASP A 306 -39.16 12.04 29.62
CA ASP A 306 -39.81 11.64 30.86
C ASP A 306 -41.22 12.22 30.98
N PHE A 307 -41.42 13.48 30.55
CA PHE A 307 -42.75 14.08 30.49
C PHE A 307 -43.68 13.24 29.59
N LEU A 308 -43.26 12.95 28.37
CA LEU A 308 -44.08 12.19 27.41
C LEU A 308 -44.34 10.74 27.84
N ALA A 309 -43.42 10.14 28.59
CA ALA A 309 -43.57 8.77 29.09
C ALA A 309 -44.55 8.69 30.28
N ASN A 310 -44.61 9.73 31.12
CA ASN A 310 -45.38 9.73 32.35
C ASN A 310 -46.75 10.41 32.27
N HIS A 311 -47.04 11.13 31.18
CA HIS A 311 -48.33 11.79 30.96
C HIS A 311 -49.20 11.01 29.96
N GLN A 312 -50.52 11.09 30.12
CA GLN A 312 -51.50 10.43 29.24
C GLN A 312 -52.39 11.46 28.56
N THR A 313 -53.00 11.06 27.44
CA THR A 313 -53.94 11.90 26.71
C THR A 313 -55.14 12.23 27.60
N GLU A 314 -55.47 13.52 27.71
CA GLU A 314 -56.62 14.00 28.45
C GLU A 314 -57.78 14.33 27.51
N GLU A 315 -59.02 14.32 28.01
CA GLU A 315 -60.20 14.81 27.27
C GLU A 315 -60.60 16.20 27.77
N LEU A 316 -60.62 17.18 26.87
CA LEU A 316 -61.05 18.55 27.13
C LEU A 316 -62.42 18.81 26.50
N THR A 317 -63.20 19.70 27.11
CA THR A 317 -64.52 20.09 26.60
C THR A 317 -64.42 21.40 25.82
N CYS A 318 -64.94 21.45 24.60
CA CYS A 318 -64.94 22.65 23.77
C CYS A 318 -65.86 23.73 24.37
N GLU A 319 -65.34 24.94 24.59
CA GLU A 319 -66.10 26.07 25.15
C GLU A 319 -67.20 26.59 24.20
N SER A 320 -67.09 26.34 22.89
CA SER A 320 -68.05 26.81 21.88
C SER A 320 -69.17 25.82 21.59
N CYS A 321 -68.84 24.54 21.37
CA CYS A 321 -69.82 23.52 20.99
C CYS A 321 -70.10 22.46 22.06
N GLY A 322 -69.37 22.48 23.19
CA GLY A 322 -69.55 21.53 24.30
C GLY A 322 -69.04 20.10 24.04
N THR A 323 -68.51 19.82 22.85
CA THR A 323 -68.01 18.48 22.50
C THR A 323 -66.66 18.19 23.18
N ALA A 324 -66.50 16.99 23.72
CA ALA A 324 -65.22 16.51 24.23
C ALA A 324 -64.23 16.20 23.09
N PHE A 325 -63.00 16.67 23.19
CA PHE A 325 -61.91 16.41 22.24
C PHE A 325 -60.63 16.01 22.98
N LYS A 326 -59.77 15.26 22.27
CA LYS A 326 -58.56 14.68 22.86
C LYS A 326 -57.43 15.70 22.85
N TRP A 327 -56.80 15.91 24.00
CA TRP A 327 -55.62 16.73 24.18
C TRP A 327 -54.40 15.82 24.35
N SER A 328 -53.61 15.74 23.28
CA SER A 328 -52.49 14.81 23.20
C SER A 328 -51.36 15.20 24.16
N VAL A 329 -50.59 14.21 24.60
CA VAL A 329 -49.43 14.42 25.49
C VAL A 329 -48.38 15.35 24.86
N HIS A 330 -48.32 15.41 23.53
CA HIS A 330 -47.43 16.33 22.81
C HIS A 330 -47.88 17.79 22.94
N GLU A 331 -49.18 18.06 22.76
CA GLU A 331 -49.74 19.40 22.96
C GLU A 331 -49.68 19.82 24.44
N GLN A 332 -49.80 18.87 25.37
CA GLN A 332 -49.57 19.11 26.80
C GLN A 332 -48.12 19.54 27.07
N LEU A 333 -47.15 18.90 26.42
CA LEU A 333 -45.73 19.26 26.52
C LEU A 333 -45.49 20.67 25.95
N ASP A 334 -46.09 21.02 24.82
CA ASP A 334 -45.96 22.35 24.21
C ASP A 334 -46.54 23.45 25.12
N VAL A 335 -47.64 23.15 25.83
CA VAL A 335 -48.18 24.05 26.86
C VAL A 335 -47.26 24.14 28.07
N HIS A 336 -46.67 23.03 28.51
CA HIS A 336 -45.72 22.99 29.62
C HIS A 336 -44.44 23.78 29.31
N LEU A 337 -43.96 23.73 28.06
CA LEU A 337 -42.80 24.47 27.57
C LEU A 337 -43.13 25.93 27.19
N GLY A 338 -44.40 26.34 27.27
CA GLY A 338 -44.84 27.71 26.98
C GLY A 338 -44.86 28.09 25.51
N THR A 339 -44.76 27.13 24.58
CA THR A 339 -44.90 27.37 23.13
C THR A 339 -46.35 27.45 22.69
N SER A 340 -47.25 26.80 23.40
CA SER A 340 -48.69 26.79 23.11
C SER A 340 -49.52 27.15 24.34
N THR A 341 -50.75 27.61 24.11
CA THR A 341 -51.75 27.77 25.17
C THR A 341 -52.70 26.58 25.18
N LYS A 342 -53.19 26.20 26.37
CA LYS A 342 -54.16 25.11 26.51
C LYS A 342 -55.35 25.33 25.56
N PRO A 343 -55.67 24.36 24.66
CA PRO A 343 -56.75 24.52 23.70
C PRO A 343 -58.11 24.64 24.41
N LYS A 344 -58.91 25.63 24.00
CA LYS A 344 -60.28 25.86 24.51
C LYS A 344 -61.37 25.44 23.53
N LEU A 345 -61.00 25.29 22.26
CA LEU A 345 -61.91 25.00 21.15
C LEU A 345 -61.48 23.70 20.47
N CYS A 346 -62.45 22.92 19.98
CA CYS A 346 -62.15 21.76 19.16
C CYS A 346 -61.71 22.17 17.74
N SER A 347 -61.09 21.24 17.00
CA SER A 347 -60.59 21.46 15.63
C SER A 347 -61.62 22.10 14.69
N ASP A 348 -62.89 21.68 14.81
CA ASP A 348 -63.97 22.15 13.93
C ASP A 348 -64.39 23.60 14.26
N CYS A 349 -64.32 23.99 15.54
CA CYS A 349 -64.61 25.35 15.96
C CYS A 349 -63.45 26.30 15.65
N VAL A 350 -62.20 25.83 15.75
CA VAL A 350 -61.01 26.58 15.33
C VAL A 350 -61.02 26.82 13.82
N GLY A 351 -61.40 25.82 13.01
CA GLY A 351 -61.55 25.96 11.55
C GLY A 351 -62.56 27.05 11.17
N LYS A 352 -63.71 27.11 11.86
CA LYS A 352 -64.73 28.14 11.63
C LYS A 352 -64.27 29.55 11.99
N GLU A 353 -63.48 29.73 13.06
CA GLU A 353 -62.92 31.05 13.40
C GLU A 353 -61.84 31.52 12.41
N LEU A 354 -61.10 30.58 11.81
CA LEU A 354 -60.09 30.89 10.79
C LEU A 354 -60.73 31.25 9.44
N ASP A 355 -61.83 30.60 9.06
CA ASP A 355 -62.58 30.90 7.84
C ASP A 355 -63.19 32.32 7.85
N ASP A 356 -63.54 32.85 9.03
CA ASP A 356 -64.08 34.22 9.19
C ASP A 356 -63.01 35.34 9.11
N LYS A 357 -61.71 35.01 9.06
CA LYS A 357 -60.61 35.99 9.15
C LYS A 357 -59.65 36.07 7.96
N ILE A 358 -59.98 35.50 6.80
CA ILE A 358 -59.09 35.56 5.63
C ILE A 358 -59.62 36.54 4.56
N PRO A 359 -59.02 37.75 4.40
CA PRO A 359 -58.98 38.41 3.11
C PRO A 359 -58.11 37.58 2.16
N THR A 360 -58.65 37.24 1.01
CA THR A 360 -58.01 36.51 -0.07
C THR A 360 -56.72 37.21 -0.51
N GLN A 361 -55.58 36.77 0.00
CA GLN A 361 -54.32 36.86 -0.73
C GLN A 361 -54.04 35.48 -1.30
N GLU A 362 -54.02 35.41 -2.63
CA GLU A 362 -53.51 34.24 -3.35
C GLU A 362 -52.06 33.99 -2.90
N MET A 363 -51.89 33.05 -1.97
CA MET A 363 -50.63 32.34 -1.86
C MET A 363 -50.46 31.58 -3.16
N ARG A 364 -49.65 32.13 -4.06
CA ARG A 364 -49.09 31.37 -5.17
C ARG A 364 -48.34 30.18 -4.55
N PHE A 365 -49.00 29.03 -4.48
CA PHE A 365 -48.28 27.76 -4.46
C PHE A 365 -47.46 27.75 -5.75
N VAL A 366 -46.17 28.01 -5.63
CA VAL A 366 -45.23 27.69 -6.70
C VAL A 366 -45.32 26.17 -6.80
N ASN A 367 -46.11 25.68 -7.76
CA ASN A 367 -46.16 24.28 -8.12
C ASN A 367 -44.72 23.88 -8.48
N ARG A 368 -43.95 23.37 -7.51
CA ARG A 368 -42.63 22.81 -7.78
C ARG A 368 -42.86 21.69 -8.79
N PRO A 369 -42.32 21.79 -10.02
CA PRO A 369 -42.46 20.70 -10.97
C PRO A 369 -41.74 19.49 -10.38
N ILE A 370 -42.50 18.44 -10.07
CA ILE A 370 -41.93 17.17 -9.61
C ILE A 370 -41.14 16.60 -10.79
N ILE A 371 -39.80 16.62 -10.68
CA ILE A 371 -38.93 16.01 -11.70
C ILE A 371 -39.06 14.49 -11.59
N HIS A 372 -39.74 13.89 -12.55
CA HIS A 372 -39.85 12.44 -12.65
C HIS A 372 -38.69 11.88 -13.48
N ILE A 373 -37.66 11.37 -12.81
CA ILE A 373 -36.55 10.65 -13.46
C ILE A 373 -36.97 9.19 -13.64
N PRO A 374 -36.99 8.64 -14.87
CA PRO A 374 -37.32 7.24 -15.10
C PRO A 374 -36.36 6.30 -14.34
N SER A 375 -36.91 5.27 -13.70
CA SER A 375 -36.14 4.25 -12.97
C SER A 375 -35.47 3.23 -13.88
N ALA A 376 -35.96 3.07 -15.11
CA ALA A 376 -35.44 2.13 -16.10
C ALA A 376 -35.50 2.68 -17.54
N GLY A 377 -34.59 2.19 -18.39
CA GLY A 377 -34.50 2.50 -19.81
C GLY A 377 -33.28 1.85 -20.47
N PRO A 378 -32.93 2.24 -21.71
CA PRO A 378 -31.84 1.63 -22.49
C PRO A 378 -30.48 1.65 -21.80
N TRP A 379 -30.24 2.60 -20.88
CA TRP A 379 -29.00 2.70 -20.12
C TRP A 379 -28.79 1.54 -19.13
N ASN A 380 -29.83 0.81 -18.72
CA ASN A 380 -29.68 -0.25 -17.72
C ASN A 380 -28.83 -1.44 -18.20
N SER A 381 -28.76 -1.68 -19.51
CA SER A 381 -27.97 -2.78 -20.09
C SER A 381 -26.48 -2.45 -20.22
N ASP A 382 -26.09 -1.18 -20.15
CA ASP A 382 -24.70 -0.74 -20.26
C ASP A 382 -24.12 -0.50 -18.86
N GLU A 383 -23.06 -1.24 -18.52
CA GLU A 383 -22.44 -1.18 -17.19
C GLU A 383 -21.91 0.21 -16.82
N ALA A 384 -21.39 0.97 -17.78
CA ALA A 384 -20.80 2.28 -17.54
C ALA A 384 -21.86 3.34 -17.20
N ILE A 385 -23.06 3.23 -17.79
CA ILE A 385 -24.13 4.25 -17.65
C ILE A 385 -25.37 3.75 -16.89
N ARG A 386 -25.38 2.50 -16.39
CA ARG A 386 -26.51 1.94 -15.62
C ARG A 386 -26.86 2.81 -14.41
N ASN A 387 -25.84 3.28 -13.70
CA ASN A 387 -26.02 4.12 -12.52
C ASN A 387 -26.23 5.59 -12.89
N ARG A 388 -26.82 6.34 -11.97
CA ARG A 388 -27.02 7.80 -12.09
C ARG A 388 -25.66 8.52 -12.17
N PRO A 389 -25.52 9.62 -12.92
CA PRO A 389 -24.32 10.46 -12.88
C PRO A 389 -23.93 10.87 -11.46
N GLU A 390 -22.64 10.81 -11.13
CA GLU A 390 -22.10 11.04 -9.79
C GLU A 390 -22.46 12.45 -9.25
N ARG A 391 -22.39 13.46 -10.11
CA ARG A 391 -22.63 14.87 -9.75
C ARG A 391 -24.11 15.27 -9.77
N MET A 392 -25.00 14.35 -10.14
CA MET A 392 -26.45 14.55 -10.17
C MET A 392 -27.08 14.06 -8.85
N THR A 393 -26.73 14.72 -7.75
CA THR A 393 -27.27 14.41 -6.40
C THR A 393 -28.72 14.90 -6.26
N GLN A 394 -29.44 14.43 -5.24
CA GLN A 394 -30.84 14.86 -5.02
C GLN A 394 -30.93 16.38 -4.82
N SER A 395 -30.03 16.96 -4.01
CA SER A 395 -29.97 18.41 -3.81
C SER A 395 -29.76 19.19 -5.12
N ARG A 396 -28.97 18.66 -6.06
CA ARG A 396 -28.76 19.30 -7.37
C ARG A 396 -29.95 19.13 -8.32
N ILE A 397 -30.64 17.99 -8.24
CA ILE A 397 -31.91 17.76 -8.94
C ILE A 397 -32.98 18.74 -8.45
N ASP A 398 -33.08 18.93 -7.13
CA ASP A 398 -34.03 19.87 -6.54
C ASP A 398 -33.67 21.31 -6.93
N ALA A 399 -32.38 21.68 -6.89
CA ALA A 399 -31.91 23.00 -7.30
C ALA A 399 -32.25 23.34 -8.76
N ILE A 400 -32.01 22.43 -9.71
CA ILE A 400 -32.39 22.66 -11.12
C ILE A 400 -33.92 22.63 -11.32
N GLY A 401 -34.66 21.96 -10.44
CA GLY A 401 -36.12 22.00 -10.40
C GLY A 401 -36.64 23.41 -10.09
N ASP A 402 -36.00 24.07 -9.14
CA ASP A 402 -36.36 25.40 -8.64
C ASP A 402 -35.75 26.57 -9.47
N SER A 403 -34.75 26.29 -10.33
CA SER A 403 -34.08 27.32 -11.13
C SER A 403 -34.88 27.78 -12.35
N GLN A 404 -34.78 29.08 -12.66
CA GLN A 404 -35.36 29.70 -13.85
C GLN A 404 -34.56 29.36 -15.12
N ILE A 405 -33.23 29.38 -15.03
CA ILE A 405 -32.33 29.06 -16.14
C ILE A 405 -31.64 27.73 -15.87
N LYS A 406 -31.84 26.77 -16.79
CA LYS A 406 -31.41 25.37 -16.63
C LYS A 406 -30.37 25.01 -17.67
N ILE A 407 -29.14 24.77 -17.22
CA ILE A 407 -28.04 24.35 -18.09
C ILE A 407 -27.64 22.93 -17.71
N ILE A 408 -27.48 22.04 -18.68
CA ILE A 408 -26.97 20.68 -18.44
C ILE A 408 -25.63 20.51 -19.15
N CYS A 409 -24.60 20.18 -18.39
CA CYS A 409 -23.31 19.78 -18.91
C CYS A 409 -23.23 18.26 -18.95
N ILE A 410 -23.22 17.66 -20.14
CA ILE A 410 -23.16 16.20 -20.33
C ILE A 410 -21.86 15.82 -21.05
N GLY A 411 -21.16 14.81 -20.54
CA GLY A 411 -19.91 14.41 -21.14
C GLY A 411 -19.22 13.25 -20.45
N ASP A 412 -17.94 13.11 -20.78
CA ASP A 412 -16.99 12.16 -20.21
C ASP A 412 -16.25 12.75 -18.98
N GLU A 413 -15.10 12.18 -18.62
CA GLU A 413 -14.29 12.64 -17.49
C GLU A 413 -13.84 14.09 -17.61
N LEU A 414 -13.69 14.63 -18.81
CA LEU A 414 -13.28 16.02 -18.99
C LEU A 414 -14.42 17.00 -18.67
N THR A 415 -15.68 16.53 -18.75
CA THR A 415 -16.85 17.27 -18.25
C THR A 415 -17.05 17.04 -16.75
N LEU A 416 -16.73 15.84 -16.25
CA LEU A 416 -16.70 15.58 -14.80
C LEU A 416 -15.68 16.47 -14.09
N SER A 417 -14.55 16.74 -14.76
CA SER A 417 -13.54 17.75 -14.40
C SER A 417 -12.73 17.38 -13.15
N GLN A 418 -12.73 18.24 -12.11
CA GLN A 418 -11.95 18.04 -10.89
C GLN A 418 -12.63 17.09 -9.89
N GLN A 419 -11.83 16.44 -9.03
CA GLN A 419 -12.35 15.62 -7.93
C GLN A 419 -13.10 16.48 -6.90
N ASP A 420 -12.58 17.67 -6.60
CA ASP A 420 -13.31 18.69 -5.85
C ASP A 420 -14.40 19.32 -6.74
N VAL A 421 -15.65 19.12 -6.35
CA VAL A 421 -16.83 19.62 -7.08
C VAL A 421 -16.77 21.14 -7.25
N ALA A 422 -16.34 21.87 -6.21
CA ALA A 422 -16.31 23.33 -6.23
C ALA A 422 -15.35 23.89 -7.28
N LYS A 423 -14.38 23.08 -7.71
CA LYS A 423 -13.34 23.44 -8.68
C LYS A 423 -13.58 22.86 -10.06
N ALA A 424 -14.64 22.08 -10.24
CA ALA A 424 -15.04 21.56 -11.53
C ALA A 424 -15.53 22.71 -12.43
N TRP A 425 -15.12 22.73 -13.71
CA TRP A 425 -15.50 23.80 -14.63
C TRP A 425 -17.01 24.01 -14.75
N PRO A 426 -17.91 23.00 -14.66
CA PRO A 426 -19.36 23.27 -14.68
C PRO A 426 -19.84 24.06 -13.47
N THR A 427 -19.24 23.83 -12.30
CA THR A 427 -19.53 24.59 -11.08
C THR A 427 -18.95 26.00 -11.13
N LEU A 428 -17.74 26.15 -11.68
CA LEU A 428 -17.16 27.47 -11.93
C LEU A 428 -17.99 28.28 -12.95
N LEU A 429 -18.51 27.60 -13.98
CA LEU A 429 -19.42 28.18 -14.97
C LEU A 429 -20.73 28.64 -14.32
N GLU A 430 -21.33 27.83 -13.44
CA GLU A 430 -22.51 28.22 -12.66
C GLU A 430 -22.25 29.49 -11.87
N ASN A 431 -21.17 29.53 -11.09
CA ASN A 431 -20.84 30.68 -10.26
C ASN A 431 -20.65 31.94 -11.11
N SER A 432 -19.93 31.84 -12.23
CA SER A 432 -19.68 32.99 -13.12
C SER A 432 -20.98 33.50 -13.78
N LEU A 433 -21.81 32.59 -14.29
CA LEU A 433 -23.09 32.95 -14.90
C LEU A 433 -24.09 33.48 -13.85
N GLN A 434 -24.16 32.88 -12.66
CA GLN A 434 -25.05 33.33 -11.59
C GLN A 434 -24.68 34.74 -11.11
N GLU A 435 -23.38 35.07 -11.03
CA GLU A 435 -22.93 36.42 -10.71
C GLU A 435 -23.29 37.40 -11.83
N ARG A 436 -23.07 37.02 -13.10
CA ARG A 436 -23.41 37.86 -14.27
C ARG A 436 -24.91 38.13 -14.40
N PHE A 437 -25.76 37.14 -14.08
CA PHE A 437 -27.21 37.21 -14.25
C PHE A 437 -27.96 37.30 -12.92
N LYS A 438 -27.31 37.81 -11.87
CA LYS A 438 -27.85 37.87 -10.50
C LYS A 438 -29.24 38.51 -10.39
N SER A 439 -29.56 39.49 -11.25
CA SER A 439 -30.87 40.15 -11.24
C SER A 439 -32.01 39.34 -11.90
N LYS A 440 -31.66 38.29 -12.66
CA LYS A 440 -32.58 37.56 -13.56
C LYS A 440 -33.09 36.23 -13.00
N GLY A 441 -32.76 35.92 -11.76
CA GLY A 441 -33.21 34.71 -11.06
C GLY A 441 -32.11 33.70 -10.76
N ILE A 442 -32.55 32.50 -10.38
CA ILE A 442 -31.70 31.37 -10.03
C ILE A 442 -31.32 30.64 -11.32
N LEU A 443 -30.02 30.54 -11.57
CA LEU A 443 -29.42 29.77 -12.65
C LEU A 443 -28.78 28.52 -12.05
N THR A 444 -28.96 27.38 -12.69
CA THR A 444 -28.32 26.14 -12.26
C THR A 444 -27.71 25.39 -13.44
N VAL A 445 -26.45 24.99 -13.26
CA VAL A 445 -25.69 24.12 -14.16
C VAL A 445 -25.62 22.72 -13.54
N LEU A 446 -26.35 21.78 -14.12
CA LEU A 446 -26.30 20.39 -13.70
C LEU A 446 -25.18 19.65 -14.45
N ASN A 447 -24.21 19.14 -13.69
CA ASN A 447 -23.17 18.27 -14.25
C ASN A 447 -23.69 16.83 -14.34
N ALA A 448 -24.01 16.41 -15.55
CA ALA A 448 -24.47 15.06 -15.90
C ALA A 448 -23.36 14.20 -16.53
N ALA A 449 -22.08 14.49 -16.26
CA ALA A 449 -20.97 13.70 -16.77
C ALA A 449 -20.89 12.30 -16.15
N ILE A 450 -20.47 11.32 -16.95
CA ILE A 450 -20.19 9.94 -16.50
C ILE A 450 -18.82 9.55 -17.08
N LYS A 451 -17.94 9.00 -16.25
CA LYS A 451 -16.64 8.47 -16.69
C LYS A 451 -16.83 7.33 -17.69
N ASP A 452 -15.92 7.21 -18.65
CA ASP A 452 -15.93 6.23 -19.74
C ASP A 452 -17.21 6.24 -20.59
N SER A 453 -17.98 7.35 -20.59
CA SER A 453 -19.16 7.54 -21.43
C SER A 453 -18.79 8.22 -22.76
N GLY A 454 -19.18 7.63 -23.90
CA GLY A 454 -19.10 8.26 -25.22
C GLY A 454 -20.45 8.85 -25.65
N ILE A 455 -20.51 9.39 -26.88
CA ILE A 455 -21.75 10.03 -27.36
C ILE A 455 -22.89 9.03 -27.61
N LYS A 456 -22.59 7.78 -27.98
CA LYS A 456 -23.62 6.72 -28.12
C LYS A 456 -24.28 6.43 -26.77
N GLN A 457 -23.50 6.40 -25.69
CA GLN A 457 -24.05 6.26 -24.34
C GLN A 457 -24.89 7.47 -23.93
N ALA A 458 -24.53 8.69 -24.37
CA ALA A 458 -25.30 9.90 -24.12
C ALA A 458 -26.72 9.82 -24.72
N ILE A 459 -26.84 9.31 -25.94
CA ILE A 459 -28.12 9.03 -26.61
C ILE A 459 -28.96 8.05 -25.77
N ASN A 460 -28.34 6.95 -25.30
CA ASN A 460 -29.03 5.92 -24.52
C ASN A 460 -29.57 6.46 -23.19
N ARG A 461 -28.89 7.42 -22.55
CA ARG A 461 -29.29 8.02 -21.26
C ARG A 461 -30.04 9.35 -21.39
N PHE A 462 -30.37 9.79 -22.60
CA PHE A 462 -31.02 11.09 -22.86
C PHE A 462 -32.33 11.27 -22.09
N GLU A 463 -33.19 10.23 -22.10
CA GLU A 463 -34.49 10.21 -21.42
C GLU A 463 -34.37 10.30 -19.89
N ARG A 464 -33.21 9.99 -19.32
CA ARG A 464 -32.94 10.06 -17.88
C ARG A 464 -32.23 11.35 -17.49
N ASP A 465 -31.19 11.72 -18.23
CA ASP A 465 -30.21 12.71 -17.79
C ASP A 465 -30.46 14.12 -18.36
N ILE A 466 -31.28 14.25 -19.40
CA ILE A 466 -31.55 15.53 -20.06
C ILE A 466 -33.05 15.84 -20.04
N LYS A 467 -33.87 14.94 -20.61
CA LYS A 467 -35.30 15.21 -20.86
C LYS A 467 -36.10 15.60 -19.61
N PRO A 468 -35.93 14.97 -18.42
CA PRO A 468 -36.75 15.30 -17.25
C PRO A 468 -36.57 16.74 -16.75
N PHE A 469 -35.45 17.38 -17.11
CA PHE A 469 -35.07 18.69 -16.59
C PHE A 469 -35.49 19.85 -17.49
N ASN A 470 -35.90 19.57 -18.73
CA ASN A 470 -36.31 20.57 -19.72
C ASN A 470 -35.32 21.78 -19.81
N PRO A 471 -34.03 21.54 -20.15
CA PRO A 471 -33.00 22.57 -20.08
C PRO A 471 -33.14 23.65 -21.16
N ASP A 472 -32.60 24.84 -20.89
CA ASP A 472 -32.46 25.94 -21.85
C ASP A 472 -31.18 25.80 -22.69
N LEU A 473 -30.14 25.18 -22.14
CA LEU A 473 -28.86 24.95 -22.81
C LEU A 473 -28.28 23.59 -22.43
N ILE A 474 -27.81 22.85 -23.44
CA ILE A 474 -27.02 21.64 -23.26
C ILE A 474 -25.60 21.90 -23.75
N VAL A 475 -24.64 21.76 -22.84
CA VAL A 475 -23.20 21.83 -23.12
C VAL A 475 -22.68 20.40 -23.16
N PHE A 476 -22.07 19.97 -24.27
CA PHE A 476 -21.64 18.59 -24.41
C PHE A 476 -20.23 18.39 -24.97
N SER A 477 -19.57 17.32 -24.52
CA SER A 477 -18.37 16.76 -25.15
C SER A 477 -18.13 15.32 -24.74
N PHE A 478 -17.77 14.49 -25.72
CA PHE A 478 -17.41 13.07 -25.55
C PHE A 478 -16.13 12.72 -26.30
N ALA A 479 -15.41 13.75 -26.78
CA ALA A 479 -14.31 13.57 -27.73
C ALA A 479 -13.14 12.78 -27.13
N TRP A 480 -12.93 12.83 -25.81
CA TRP A 480 -11.88 12.06 -25.17
C TRP A 480 -12.24 10.58 -25.16
N ASN A 481 -13.39 10.21 -24.61
CA ASN A 481 -13.76 8.81 -24.51
C ASN A 481 -14.00 8.16 -25.89
N ASP A 482 -14.55 8.91 -26.85
CA ASP A 482 -14.74 8.43 -28.23
C ASP A 482 -13.40 8.20 -28.97
N ALA A 483 -12.33 8.89 -28.55
CA ALA A 483 -10.98 8.78 -29.10
C ALA A 483 -10.04 7.85 -28.31
N LYS A 484 -10.44 7.36 -27.13
CA LYS A 484 -9.57 6.60 -26.22
C LYS A 484 -9.22 5.23 -26.84
N ILE A 485 -7.94 4.99 -27.09
CA ILE A 485 -7.42 3.70 -27.58
C ILE A 485 -6.97 2.85 -26.40
N THR A 486 -7.69 1.77 -26.13
CA THR A 486 -7.39 0.85 -25.01
C THR A 486 -6.42 -0.28 -25.41
N ASN A 487 -5.75 -0.87 -24.41
CA ASN A 487 -4.91 -2.06 -24.53
C ASN A 487 -3.65 -1.93 -25.42
N LEU A 488 -3.13 -0.72 -25.64
CA LEU A 488 -1.94 -0.48 -26.48
C LEU A 488 -2.05 -1.06 -27.90
N LYS A 489 -3.27 -1.36 -28.37
CA LYS A 489 -3.52 -1.87 -29.72
C LYS A 489 -3.65 -0.70 -30.68
N THR A 490 -2.96 -0.76 -31.80
CA THR A 490 -3.16 0.21 -32.88
C THR A 490 -4.48 -0.09 -33.57
N LEU A 491 -5.34 0.93 -33.71
CA LEU A 491 -6.48 0.86 -34.62
C LEU A 491 -5.95 1.00 -36.05
N ASP A 492 -6.26 0.04 -36.92
CA ASP A 492 -6.01 0.21 -38.35
C ASP A 492 -6.86 1.36 -38.93
N GLU A 493 -6.49 1.80 -40.13
CA GLU A 493 -7.10 2.97 -40.77
C GLU A 493 -8.60 2.74 -41.07
N GLU A 494 -8.99 1.51 -41.40
CA GLU A 494 -10.38 1.14 -41.66
C GLU A 494 -11.23 1.26 -40.39
N ALA A 495 -10.77 0.69 -39.27
CA ALA A 495 -11.44 0.79 -37.98
C ALA A 495 -11.51 2.24 -37.48
N GLN A 496 -10.47 3.04 -37.69
CA GLN A 496 -10.49 4.49 -37.39
C GLN A 496 -11.59 5.20 -38.20
N ASN A 497 -11.65 4.97 -39.51
CA ASN A 497 -12.63 5.61 -40.38
C ASN A 497 -14.06 5.19 -40.04
N THR A 498 -14.30 3.92 -39.74
CA THR A 498 -15.60 3.44 -39.26
C THR A 498 -16.00 4.14 -37.96
N LYS A 499 -15.09 4.21 -36.97
CA LYS A 499 -15.34 4.90 -35.70
C LYS A 499 -15.67 6.39 -35.91
N LEU A 500 -14.93 7.09 -36.77
CA LEU A 500 -15.20 8.51 -37.09
C LEU A 500 -16.58 8.70 -37.75
N ALA A 501 -16.98 7.81 -38.66
CA ALA A 501 -18.31 7.84 -39.28
C ALA A 501 -19.44 7.58 -38.26
N GLU A 502 -19.21 6.66 -37.32
CA GLU A 502 -20.13 6.39 -36.22
C GLU A 502 -20.27 7.60 -35.27
N ILE A 503 -19.17 8.29 -34.94
CA ILE A 503 -19.20 9.51 -34.12
C ILE A 503 -19.99 10.61 -34.84
N ALA A 504 -19.72 10.84 -36.13
CA ALA A 504 -20.45 11.85 -36.90
C ALA A 504 -21.96 11.56 -36.96
N THR A 505 -22.33 10.29 -37.13
CA THR A 505 -23.73 9.84 -37.10
C THR A 505 -24.34 10.07 -35.71
N ALA A 506 -23.65 9.67 -34.65
CA ALA A 506 -24.15 9.83 -33.29
C ALA A 506 -24.29 11.31 -32.87
N ILE A 507 -23.42 12.22 -33.33
CA ILE A 507 -23.60 13.66 -33.11
C ILE A 507 -24.89 14.15 -33.76
N LYS A 508 -25.18 13.70 -34.97
CA LYS A 508 -26.43 14.03 -35.67
C LYS A 508 -27.64 13.49 -34.91
N ASP A 509 -27.60 12.23 -34.47
CA ASP A 509 -28.70 11.59 -33.74
C ASP A 509 -28.94 12.26 -32.39
N PHE A 510 -27.86 12.62 -31.67
CA PHE A 510 -27.95 13.37 -30.41
C PHE A 510 -28.54 14.77 -30.63
N ALA A 511 -28.12 15.48 -31.67
CA ALA A 511 -28.70 16.78 -32.02
C ALA A 511 -30.19 16.67 -32.37
N GLU A 512 -30.60 15.60 -33.06
CA GLU A 512 -32.00 15.34 -33.40
C GLU A 512 -32.86 15.08 -32.14
N LEU A 513 -32.33 14.34 -31.15
CA LEU A 513 -32.99 14.19 -29.86
C LEU A 513 -33.19 15.54 -29.16
N CYS A 514 -32.18 16.40 -29.21
CA CYS A 514 -32.23 17.72 -28.58
C CYS A 514 -33.21 18.68 -29.26
N LYS A 515 -33.52 18.52 -30.55
CA LYS A 515 -34.57 19.32 -31.22
C LYS A 515 -35.95 19.14 -30.61
N ASN A 516 -36.18 18.01 -29.92
CA ASN A 516 -37.42 17.76 -29.18
C ASN A 516 -37.43 18.41 -27.78
N THR A 517 -36.43 19.26 -27.49
CA THR A 517 -36.31 20.02 -26.24
C THR A 517 -36.19 21.51 -26.57
N PRO A 518 -36.52 22.43 -25.65
CA PRO A 518 -36.30 23.86 -25.86
C PRO A 518 -34.82 24.26 -25.81
N ALA A 519 -33.91 23.33 -25.56
CA ALA A 519 -32.51 23.60 -25.31
C ALA A 519 -31.75 23.99 -26.57
N LYS A 520 -30.91 25.03 -26.48
CA LYS A 520 -29.85 25.27 -27.45
C LYS A 520 -28.67 24.33 -27.19
N LEU A 521 -27.82 24.15 -28.18
CA LEU A 521 -26.64 23.27 -28.10
C LEU A 521 -25.34 24.05 -28.17
N LEU A 522 -24.42 23.71 -27.27
CA LEU A 522 -23.02 24.09 -27.32
C LEU A 522 -22.16 22.83 -27.24
N CYS A 523 -21.29 22.62 -28.22
CA CYS A 523 -20.27 21.59 -28.18
C CYS A 523 -18.93 22.22 -27.78
N TRP A 524 -18.22 21.62 -26.83
CA TRP A 524 -16.86 22.05 -26.51
C TRP A 524 -15.85 20.98 -26.91
N LEU A 525 -14.80 21.39 -27.62
CA LEU A 525 -13.68 20.53 -27.98
C LEU A 525 -12.65 20.61 -26.85
N PRO A 526 -12.35 19.49 -26.15
CA PRO A 526 -11.59 19.51 -24.92
C PRO A 526 -10.14 19.95 -25.09
N ASN A 527 -9.45 20.16 -23.97
CA ASN A 527 -8.02 20.48 -23.92
C ASN A 527 -7.16 19.47 -24.73
N PRO A 528 -5.92 19.84 -25.12
CA PRO A 528 -5.01 18.90 -25.75
C PRO A 528 -4.68 17.73 -24.83
N ILE A 529 -4.26 16.62 -25.44
CA ILE A 529 -3.66 15.48 -24.77
C ILE A 529 -2.16 15.40 -25.09
N TYR A 530 -1.42 14.72 -24.23
CA TYR A 530 0.02 14.51 -24.32
C TYR A 530 0.32 13.03 -24.06
N ALA A 531 -0.11 12.13 -24.96
CA ALA A 531 -0.05 10.69 -24.72
C ALA A 531 1.37 10.17 -24.37
N GLN A 532 2.42 10.85 -24.84
CA GLN A 532 3.81 10.57 -24.49
C GLN A 532 4.14 10.71 -22.99
N ASP A 533 3.37 11.53 -22.27
CA ASP A 533 3.54 11.79 -20.83
C ASP A 533 2.74 10.78 -19.98
N CYS A 534 2.05 9.82 -20.59
CA CYS A 534 1.32 8.76 -19.89
C CYS A 534 2.26 7.90 -19.03
N LYS A 535 1.88 7.67 -17.78
CA LYS A 535 2.66 6.87 -16.82
C LYS A 535 2.29 5.38 -16.83
N GLU A 536 1.16 5.03 -17.43
CA GLU A 536 0.61 3.67 -17.49
C GLU A 536 1.16 2.92 -18.73
N GLY A 537 1.49 1.63 -18.58
CA GLY A 537 1.87 0.78 -19.73
C GLY A 537 3.37 0.68 -20.07
N ARG A 538 4.27 0.95 -19.11
CA ARG A 538 5.73 0.87 -19.30
C ARG A 538 6.28 -0.57 -19.33
N PHE A 539 5.78 -1.41 -20.23
CA PHE A 539 6.31 -2.76 -20.42
C PHE A 539 7.22 -2.86 -21.66
N ASP A 540 6.92 -2.09 -22.72
CA ASP A 540 7.71 -1.98 -23.96
C ASP A 540 7.73 -0.52 -24.44
N ALA A 541 8.93 0.06 -24.62
CA ALA A 541 9.12 1.46 -24.95
C ALA A 541 8.74 1.81 -26.41
N GLU A 542 8.95 0.89 -27.35
CA GLU A 542 8.62 1.12 -28.75
C GLU A 542 7.12 1.01 -28.98
N GLN A 543 6.49 -0.02 -28.43
CA GLN A 543 5.05 -0.20 -28.48
C GLN A 543 4.32 0.99 -27.82
N PHE A 544 4.82 1.48 -26.69
CA PHE A 544 4.27 2.65 -26.02
C PHE A 544 4.39 3.91 -26.88
N ARG A 545 5.56 4.18 -27.49
CA ARG A 545 5.75 5.33 -28.39
C ARG A 545 4.79 5.29 -29.58
N THR A 546 4.64 4.13 -30.21
CA THR A 546 3.71 3.94 -31.33
C THR A 546 2.27 4.14 -30.90
N TRP A 547 1.86 3.64 -29.73
CA TRP A 547 0.53 3.89 -29.19
C TRP A 547 0.31 5.39 -28.93
N ALA A 548 1.26 6.08 -28.29
CA ALA A 548 1.15 7.49 -27.97
C ALA A 548 0.97 8.35 -29.22
N GLU A 549 1.81 8.14 -30.24
CA GLU A 549 1.67 8.84 -31.54
C GLU A 549 0.32 8.58 -32.22
N ASN A 550 -0.20 7.35 -32.11
CA ASN A 550 -1.50 7.00 -32.67
C ASN A 550 -2.67 7.59 -31.87
N GLN A 551 -2.56 7.63 -30.54
CA GLN A 551 -3.55 8.24 -29.65
C GLN A 551 -3.69 9.74 -29.94
N ASP A 552 -2.58 10.46 -30.05
CA ASP A 552 -2.59 11.89 -30.38
C ASP A 552 -3.20 12.16 -31.76
N LYS A 553 -2.75 11.42 -32.78
CA LYS A 553 -3.28 11.55 -34.16
C LYS A 553 -4.78 11.24 -34.23
N PHE A 554 -5.23 10.19 -33.55
CA PHE A 554 -6.63 9.79 -33.59
C PHE A 554 -7.52 10.76 -32.82
N PHE A 555 -7.07 11.28 -31.68
CA PHE A 555 -7.78 12.34 -30.94
C PHE A 555 -7.99 13.58 -31.81
N GLU A 556 -6.97 14.06 -32.52
CA GLU A 556 -7.11 15.19 -33.46
C GLU A 556 -8.10 14.90 -34.61
N LYS A 557 -8.13 13.66 -35.13
CA LYS A 557 -9.15 13.26 -36.10
C LYS A 557 -10.56 13.32 -35.51
N VAL A 558 -10.76 12.86 -34.27
CA VAL A 558 -12.05 12.93 -33.58
C VAL A 558 -12.47 14.38 -33.34
N LEU A 559 -11.57 15.27 -32.92
CA LEU A 559 -11.85 16.70 -32.79
C LEU A 559 -12.26 17.33 -34.12
N SER A 560 -11.53 17.00 -35.20
CA SER A 560 -11.85 17.49 -36.56
C SER A 560 -13.22 17.01 -37.04
N THR A 561 -13.52 15.72 -36.88
CA THR A 561 -14.83 15.14 -37.23
C THR A 561 -15.96 15.76 -36.41
N THR A 562 -15.76 15.93 -35.11
CA THR A 562 -16.74 16.56 -34.21
C THR A 562 -17.01 18.00 -34.62
N ARG A 563 -15.95 18.77 -34.90
CA ARG A 563 -16.04 20.15 -35.41
C ARG A 563 -16.83 20.21 -36.71
N GLN A 564 -16.52 19.35 -37.67
CA GLN A 564 -17.22 19.30 -38.96
C GLN A 564 -18.70 18.93 -38.81
N ALA A 565 -19.02 17.94 -37.97
CA ALA A 565 -20.40 17.53 -37.70
C ALA A 565 -21.20 18.65 -37.04
N CYS A 566 -20.64 19.30 -36.02
CA CYS A 566 -21.28 20.42 -35.33
C CYS A 566 -21.48 21.63 -36.24
N ASN A 567 -20.48 21.99 -37.06
CA ASN A 567 -20.59 23.07 -38.04
C ASN A 567 -21.72 22.81 -39.06
N LYS A 568 -21.84 21.58 -39.57
CA LYS A 568 -22.92 21.20 -40.51
C LYS A 568 -24.31 21.32 -39.88
N LEU A 569 -24.41 21.15 -38.56
CA LEU A 569 -25.65 21.22 -37.80
C LEU A 569 -25.93 22.63 -37.22
N GLY A 570 -25.01 23.59 -37.41
CA GLY A 570 -25.13 24.93 -36.83
C GLY A 570 -24.99 24.98 -35.31
N ILE A 571 -24.32 24.00 -34.71
CA ILE A 571 -24.08 23.94 -33.26
C ILE A 571 -22.91 24.87 -32.91
N VAL A 572 -23.08 25.69 -31.85
CA VAL A 572 -22.01 26.58 -31.38
C VAL A 572 -20.85 25.76 -30.81
N LEU A 573 -19.63 26.14 -31.16
CA LEU A 573 -18.41 25.43 -30.78
C LEU A 573 -17.48 26.28 -29.92
N VAL A 574 -16.92 25.67 -28.89
CA VAL A 574 -15.81 26.23 -28.08
C VAL A 574 -14.60 25.31 -28.22
N ASP A 575 -13.54 25.77 -28.87
CA ASP A 575 -12.36 24.96 -29.14
C ASP A 575 -11.26 25.14 -28.08
N ALA A 576 -11.43 24.48 -26.92
CA ALA A 576 -10.46 24.53 -25.84
C ALA A 576 -9.10 23.95 -26.26
N SER A 577 -9.06 22.92 -27.11
CA SER A 577 -7.80 22.38 -27.65
C SER A 577 -6.96 23.46 -28.31
N SER A 578 -7.57 24.22 -29.22
CA SER A 578 -6.90 25.33 -29.91
C SER A 578 -6.52 26.45 -28.95
N MET A 579 -7.41 26.84 -28.04
CA MET A 579 -7.15 27.92 -27.08
C MET A 579 -6.02 27.61 -26.09
N PHE A 580 -5.88 26.36 -25.65
CA PHE A 580 -4.72 25.92 -24.87
C PHE A 580 -3.42 26.07 -25.68
N LYS A 581 -3.43 25.66 -26.95
CA LYS A 581 -2.24 25.66 -27.81
C LYS A 581 -1.77 27.07 -28.22
N ILE A 582 -2.67 28.05 -28.31
CA ILE A 582 -2.34 29.45 -28.65
C ILE A 582 -1.29 30.04 -27.67
N GLU A 583 -1.38 29.66 -26.40
CA GLU A 583 -0.55 30.17 -25.31
C GLU A 583 0.82 29.45 -25.22
N GLY A 584 1.06 28.52 -26.14
CA GLY A 584 2.27 27.71 -26.24
C GLY A 584 2.18 26.40 -25.45
N GLU A 585 2.85 25.36 -25.95
CA GLU A 585 2.77 24.01 -25.38
C GLU A 585 3.20 23.95 -23.90
N GLN A 586 4.26 24.68 -23.54
CA GLN A 586 4.74 24.72 -22.15
C GLN A 586 3.74 25.38 -21.21
N THR A 587 2.98 26.36 -21.68
CA THR A 587 1.92 27.02 -20.90
C THR A 587 0.70 26.10 -20.80
N ALA A 588 0.28 25.49 -21.90
CA ALA A 588 -0.81 24.52 -21.94
C ALA A 588 -0.58 23.38 -20.93
N LYS A 589 0.63 22.82 -20.86
CA LYS A 589 1.00 21.78 -19.87
C LYS A 589 0.87 22.24 -18.42
N LYS A 590 1.04 23.53 -18.11
CA LYS A 590 0.82 24.06 -16.74
C LYS A 590 -0.66 24.08 -16.35
N TRP A 591 -1.58 23.96 -17.30
CA TRP A 591 -3.02 23.87 -17.06
C TRP A 591 -3.53 22.43 -17.07
N MET A 592 -2.62 21.45 -17.13
CA MET A 592 -2.91 20.03 -17.12
C MET A 592 -2.54 19.43 -15.77
N ALA A 593 -3.40 18.55 -15.25
CA ALA A 593 -3.14 17.73 -14.05
C ALA A 593 -2.52 16.38 -14.42
N SER A 594 -2.88 15.86 -15.58
CA SER A 594 -2.36 14.62 -16.15
C SER A 594 -2.07 14.82 -17.63
N TRP A 595 -1.73 13.73 -18.33
CA TRP A 595 -1.50 13.78 -19.76
C TRP A 595 -2.78 14.06 -20.59
N TYR A 596 -3.97 13.99 -20.01
CA TYR A 596 -5.23 14.27 -20.71
C TYR A 596 -6.22 15.15 -19.91
N GLN A 597 -6.11 15.23 -18.58
CA GLN A 597 -7.00 16.03 -17.75
C GLN A 597 -6.41 17.40 -17.44
N HIS A 598 -7.22 18.44 -17.55
CA HIS A 598 -6.90 19.76 -17.05
C HIS A 598 -6.82 19.78 -15.50
N ASN A 599 -6.11 20.76 -14.95
CA ASN A 599 -6.08 21.05 -13.51
C ASN A 599 -7.07 22.18 -13.14
N GLU A 600 -7.02 22.67 -11.91
CA GLU A 600 -7.88 23.74 -11.41
C GLU A 600 -7.78 25.04 -12.25
N GLN A 601 -6.58 25.39 -12.72
CA GLN A 601 -6.39 26.57 -13.56
C GLN A 601 -6.97 26.35 -14.96
N GLY A 602 -6.76 25.17 -15.54
CA GLY A 602 -7.37 24.79 -16.82
C GLY A 602 -8.91 24.77 -16.74
N ALA A 603 -9.47 24.29 -15.62
CA ALA A 603 -10.92 24.30 -15.39
C ALA A 603 -11.50 25.72 -15.39
N LYS A 604 -10.81 26.69 -14.77
CA LYS A 604 -11.21 28.11 -14.78
C LYS A 604 -11.21 28.69 -16.20
N LEU A 605 -10.19 28.40 -17.00
CA LEU A 605 -10.11 28.86 -18.39
C LEU A 605 -11.25 28.28 -19.24
N ILE A 606 -11.50 26.98 -19.12
CA ILE A 606 -12.59 26.30 -19.83
C ILE A 606 -13.95 26.93 -19.46
N ALA A 607 -14.22 27.14 -18.18
CA ALA A 607 -15.45 27.79 -17.71
C ALA A 607 -15.60 29.20 -18.32
N ASN A 608 -14.54 30.01 -18.30
CA ASN A 608 -14.56 31.36 -18.86
C ASN A 608 -14.82 31.38 -20.36
N TRP A 609 -14.20 30.48 -21.14
CA TRP A 609 -14.42 30.43 -22.59
C TRP A 609 -15.83 29.96 -22.95
N ILE A 610 -16.36 28.98 -22.20
CA ILE A 610 -17.75 28.54 -22.38
C ILE A 610 -18.71 29.68 -22.01
N GLU A 611 -18.49 30.38 -20.90
CA GLU A 611 -19.28 31.56 -20.50
C GLU A 611 -19.28 32.63 -21.60
N GLN A 612 -18.10 32.99 -22.12
CA GLN A 612 -17.96 33.96 -23.21
C GLN A 612 -18.74 33.53 -24.45
N ALA A 613 -18.69 32.25 -24.81
CA ALA A 613 -19.43 31.72 -25.95
C ALA A 613 -20.95 31.75 -25.71
N ILE A 614 -21.41 31.43 -24.50
CA ILE A 614 -22.83 31.53 -24.11
C ILE A 614 -23.34 32.96 -24.27
N VAL A 615 -22.60 33.93 -23.74
CA VAL A 615 -22.98 35.36 -23.78
C VAL A 615 -22.93 35.89 -25.22
N THR A 616 -21.83 35.65 -25.94
CA THR A 616 -21.63 36.19 -27.29
C THR A 616 -22.65 35.66 -28.29
N ASN A 617 -22.99 34.37 -28.18
CA ASN A 617 -23.95 33.72 -29.08
C ASN A 617 -25.40 33.74 -28.56
N LYS A 618 -25.66 34.44 -27.44
CA LYS A 618 -27.00 34.56 -26.81
C LYS A 618 -27.67 33.19 -26.62
N LEU A 619 -26.92 32.24 -26.07
CA LEU A 619 -27.39 30.85 -25.93
C LEU A 619 -28.40 30.66 -24.81
N ILE A 620 -28.42 31.59 -23.87
CA ILE A 620 -29.45 31.71 -22.84
C ILE A 620 -30.20 33.02 -23.07
N ASP A 621 -31.48 33.05 -22.74
CA ASP A 621 -32.33 34.23 -22.83
C ASP A 621 -32.67 34.75 -21.42
N PRO A 622 -31.82 35.62 -20.86
CA PRO A 622 -32.02 36.17 -19.53
C PRO A 622 -33.18 37.18 -19.47
N GLU A 623 -33.65 37.70 -20.61
CA GLU A 623 -34.74 38.70 -20.66
C GLU A 623 -36.13 38.06 -20.49
N LYS A 624 -36.21 36.72 -20.54
CA LYS A 624 -37.44 35.96 -20.29
C LYS A 624 -37.95 36.06 -18.84
N PHE A 625 -37.15 36.58 -17.91
CA PHE A 625 -37.46 36.61 -16.48
C PHE A 625 -37.50 38.06 -15.94
N GLU A 626 -38.55 38.38 -15.19
CA GLU A 626 -38.72 39.68 -14.53
C GLU A 626 -37.59 39.90 -13.50
N ASP A 627 -37.06 41.12 -13.43
CA ASP A 627 -36.00 41.45 -12.46
C ASP A 627 -36.51 41.27 -11.03
N ILE A 628 -35.73 40.56 -10.21
CA ILE A 628 -36.02 40.46 -8.78
C ILE A 628 -35.76 41.84 -8.15
N PRO A 629 -36.74 42.49 -7.50
CA PRO A 629 -36.54 43.81 -6.91
C PRO A 629 -35.45 43.75 -5.84
N GLU A 630 -34.44 44.61 -5.97
CA GLU A 630 -33.34 44.70 -5.01
C GLU A 630 -33.87 44.95 -3.59
N PRO A 631 -33.41 44.18 -2.58
CA PRO A 631 -33.70 44.52 -1.20
C PRO A 631 -33.08 45.90 -0.89
N LYS A 632 -33.89 46.80 -0.32
CA LYS A 632 -33.44 48.13 0.10
C LYS A 632 -32.22 47.97 1.03
N PRO A 633 -31.17 48.79 0.86
CA PRO A 633 -29.99 48.70 1.71
C PRO A 633 -30.38 48.94 3.18
N GLU A 634 -29.99 48.00 4.04
CA GLU A 634 -30.07 48.17 5.49
C GLU A 634 -29.20 49.36 5.92
N PRO A 635 -29.64 50.19 6.87
CA PRO A 635 -28.87 51.34 7.32
C PRO A 635 -27.57 50.89 8.02
N GLU A 636 -26.45 51.54 7.67
CA GLU A 636 -25.13 51.26 8.21
C GLU A 636 -25.07 51.41 9.75
N PRO A 637 -24.30 50.55 10.44
CA PRO A 637 -24.13 50.65 11.88
C PRO A 637 -23.30 51.88 12.28
N VAL A 638 -23.86 52.67 13.18
CA VAL A 638 -23.24 53.87 13.75
C VAL A 638 -21.98 53.48 14.54
N GLU A 639 -20.85 54.11 14.20
CA GLU A 639 -19.57 53.98 14.90
C GLU A 639 -19.67 54.42 16.37
N ALA A 640 -19.27 53.54 17.29
CA ALA A 640 -19.12 53.88 18.70
C ALA A 640 -17.73 54.49 18.94
N GLU A 641 -17.69 55.79 19.20
CA GLU A 641 -16.52 56.53 19.67
C GLU A 641 -16.05 56.01 21.04
N LYS A 642 -14.74 55.82 21.15
CA LYS A 642 -14.01 55.51 22.38
C LYS A 642 -14.08 56.68 23.37
N THR A 643 -14.38 56.40 24.63
CA THR A 643 -13.90 57.24 25.74
C THR A 643 -13.40 56.39 26.90
N GLN A 644 -12.26 56.83 27.44
CA GLN A 644 -11.39 56.15 28.39
C GLN A 644 -11.78 56.41 29.85
N ALA A 645 -11.24 55.52 30.71
CA ALA A 645 -10.73 55.77 32.05
C ALA A 645 -11.70 55.80 33.26
N ALA A 646 -11.80 54.63 33.91
CA ALA A 646 -11.23 54.27 35.22
C ALA A 646 -11.47 55.11 36.50
N LYS A 647 -11.81 54.34 37.57
CA LYS A 647 -11.66 54.55 39.03
C LYS A 647 -12.67 55.50 39.70
N GLU A 648 -13.29 55.22 40.85
CA GLU A 648 -13.01 54.34 42.00
C GLU A 648 -14.31 54.18 42.87
N PRO A 649 -14.35 53.57 44.08
CA PRO A 649 -15.12 52.33 44.32
C PRO A 649 -16.12 52.38 45.51
N ALA A 650 -16.60 51.18 45.87
CA ALA A 650 -17.10 50.72 47.18
C ALA A 650 -18.58 51.00 47.54
N GLU A 651 -19.35 49.92 47.74
CA GLU A 651 -19.68 49.41 49.08
C GLU A 651 -20.56 48.14 48.95
N GLU A 652 -20.07 47.03 49.52
CA GLU A 652 -20.90 45.85 49.86
C GLU A 652 -21.76 46.18 51.09
N PRO A 653 -22.79 45.37 51.35
CA PRO A 653 -22.59 44.49 52.50
C PRO A 653 -23.03 43.04 52.27
N ALA A 654 -22.26 42.19 52.93
CA ALA A 654 -22.42 40.77 53.19
C ALA A 654 -23.72 40.41 53.93
N VAL A 655 -24.20 39.17 53.73
CA VAL A 655 -24.59 38.27 54.82
C VAL A 655 -24.31 36.81 54.41
N GLU A 656 -23.49 36.13 55.21
CA GLU A 656 -23.28 34.69 55.42
C GLU A 656 -24.63 33.92 55.63
N GLU A 657 -24.83 32.60 55.65
CA GLU A 657 -24.07 31.36 55.88
C GLU A 657 -25.15 30.27 55.59
N SER A 658 -24.96 29.11 54.96
CA SER A 658 -24.43 27.87 55.58
C SER A 658 -24.98 26.64 54.81
N ILE A 659 -24.07 25.73 54.37
CA ILE A 659 -24.00 24.25 54.58
C ILE A 659 -25.30 23.41 54.33
N PRO A 660 -25.31 22.16 53.75
CA PRO A 660 -24.23 21.14 53.61
C PRO A 660 -24.14 20.35 52.28
N GLU A 661 -23.01 19.67 52.07
CA GLU A 661 -22.91 18.36 51.37
C GLU A 661 -23.44 17.23 52.29
N PRO A 662 -24.09 16.15 51.81
CA PRO A 662 -23.30 15.00 51.35
C PRO A 662 -23.96 13.99 50.39
N ALA A 663 -23.14 12.99 50.03
CA ALA A 663 -23.46 11.58 49.81
C ALA A 663 -23.65 11.12 48.36
N ALA A 664 -22.53 10.64 47.82
CA ALA A 664 -22.47 9.67 46.74
C ALA A 664 -22.64 8.23 47.29
N GLU A 665 -23.43 7.42 46.58
CA GLU A 665 -23.27 5.96 46.54
C GLU A 665 -23.08 5.53 45.06
N PRO A 666 -22.17 4.58 44.76
CA PRO A 666 -21.84 4.23 43.39
C PRO A 666 -22.67 3.03 42.90
N ILE A 667 -23.21 3.15 41.68
CA ILE A 667 -23.74 2.02 40.93
C ILE A 667 -22.62 1.53 40.00
N SER A 668 -22.25 0.26 40.20
CA SER A 668 -21.20 -0.46 39.49
C SER A 668 -21.60 -0.84 38.06
N GLU A 669 -20.77 -0.48 37.07
CA GLU A 669 -20.68 -1.12 35.76
C GLU A 669 -19.27 -1.71 35.56
N PRO A 670 -19.12 -2.80 34.78
CA PRO A 670 -17.89 -3.59 34.75
C PRO A 670 -16.78 -2.92 33.93
N VAL A 671 -15.64 -2.70 34.59
CA VAL A 671 -14.40 -2.21 34.00
C VAL A 671 -13.83 -3.24 33.02
N ALA A 672 -13.60 -2.82 31.79
CA ALA A 672 -12.81 -3.56 30.80
C ALA A 672 -11.34 -3.60 31.24
N GLU A 673 -10.73 -4.79 31.20
CA GLU A 673 -9.31 -4.99 31.49
C GLU A 673 -8.40 -4.21 30.50
N PRO A 674 -7.20 -3.76 30.92
CA PRO A 674 -6.32 -2.96 30.09
C PRO A 674 -5.71 -3.80 28.94
N ILE A 675 -5.56 -3.13 27.80
CA ILE A 675 -4.92 -3.63 26.58
C ILE A 675 -3.41 -3.73 26.81
N PRO A 676 -2.73 -4.85 26.50
CA PRO A 676 -1.27 -4.89 26.48
C PRO A 676 -0.72 -4.16 25.25
N GLU A 677 0.36 -3.40 25.47
CA GLU A 677 1.11 -2.61 24.49
C GLU A 677 1.56 -3.42 23.26
N PRO A 678 1.72 -2.76 22.09
CA PRO A 678 2.14 -3.42 20.86
C PRO A 678 3.58 -3.90 20.94
N VAL A 679 3.79 -5.18 20.66
CA VAL A 679 5.11 -5.78 20.49
C VAL A 679 5.69 -5.30 19.15
N GLU A 680 6.88 -4.71 19.20
CA GLU A 680 7.64 -4.24 18.03
C GLU A 680 7.82 -5.35 16.98
N GLU A 681 7.60 -4.99 15.71
CA GLU A 681 7.85 -5.86 14.56
C GLU A 681 9.36 -6.00 14.31
N PRO A 682 9.87 -7.20 13.98
CA PRO A 682 11.24 -7.34 13.53
C PRO A 682 11.39 -6.78 12.11
N THR A 683 12.29 -5.82 11.97
CA THR A 683 12.74 -5.24 10.70
C THR A 683 13.30 -6.31 9.77
N SER A 684 12.91 -6.22 8.50
CA SER A 684 13.33 -7.08 7.39
C SER A 684 14.78 -6.83 6.97
N GLU A 685 15.76 -7.33 7.74
CA GLU A 685 17.18 -7.40 7.35
C GLU A 685 17.83 -8.69 7.89
N GLU A 686 17.19 -9.86 7.74
CA GLU A 686 17.86 -11.16 7.96
C GLU A 686 17.30 -12.22 6.98
N GLN A 687 17.42 -12.01 5.66
CA GLN A 687 17.02 -13.02 4.66
C GLN A 687 17.96 -13.18 3.46
N GLU A 688 19.24 -12.87 3.60
CA GLU A 688 20.25 -13.31 2.62
C GLU A 688 21.40 -14.05 3.31
N SER A 689 21.25 -15.38 3.48
CA SER A 689 22.38 -16.33 3.50
C SER A 689 21.93 -17.78 3.77
N GLN A 690 20.95 -18.28 3.03
CA GLN A 690 20.72 -19.73 2.93
C GLN A 690 20.28 -20.14 1.51
N GLN A 691 21.25 -20.19 0.60
CA GLN A 691 21.34 -21.21 -0.46
C GLN A 691 22.79 -21.64 -0.62
#